data_AF-A0AAV5HSN8-F1
#
_entry.id   AF-A0AAV5HSN8-F1
#
_cell.length_a   1.000
_cell.length_b   1.000
_cell.length_c   1.000
_cell.angle_alpha   90.00
_cell.angle_beta   90.00
_cell.angle_gamma   90.00
#
_symmetry.space_group_name_H-M   'P 1'
#
loop_
_entity.id
_entity.type
_entity.pdbx_description
1 polymer ?
#
loop_
_entity_poly.entity_id
_entity_poly.type
_entity_poly.pdbx_seq_one_letter_code
_entity_poly.pdbx_strand_id
1 'polypeptide(L)'
;MMSPHIFNTSFLLAVLLLSMTSLSTAGVGRNVKVQQEKDRIIKLPGQPPNVSFSQYSGYITVDAKAGRALFYWLIQVPEKSRPTSKPLVLWLNGGPGCSSIAYGASEEVGPFRVQSDGKTLSLNPYAWNKEANLLFLDSPAGVGFSYSNTSAGLYTVGDKRTGGEAYTFLIKWLERFPQYKHRPFFIAGESYAGHYIPELTRIIVRRNKGVKKPVLNFKGFLLMLMGFISLLLTVLQGPISDTCIPASMAATWHPCSKEDEEKIYKSSDSESYGRKLLEFSDFSSDIFRRSLAGATEDKCSAKGKVAFMSASAIHELHIFIFVLAVVHILYCITTYALGKTKMRRWKVWENETKTIEYQYYNDPERFRFARDTSFGRRHLNFWSKSSFSLWIVCFFRQFFGSFNKVDYLTLRHGFITAHLAPGSQTRFDFQKYIDRSLEEDFKVVVGISPIIWFVAVLFLLSNTNGGYAHYWLPFIPLIIILLVGTKLQVIITKMGLRIQDRGDVVKGAPLVQPDDDLFWFGRPRFLLFLIHLVLFQNAFQLAFFIWSTYEFTIKSCFHKSTAAIILRISIGVIIQVLCSYVTLPLYALVTQMGSTMRPTIFHERVAAAVQSWHHEAKKHTKHGHRSASTTPFSSRPATPTHGMSPVHLL
;
A
#
# COMPACT_ATOMS: atom_id res chain seq x y z
N MET A 1 53.54 -63.90 -30.66
CA MET A 1 52.34 -64.26 -31.46
C MET A 1 51.13 -64.29 -30.53
N MET A 2 50.36 -63.21 -30.48
CA MET A 2 49.04 -63.18 -29.84
C MET A 2 47.99 -63.13 -30.95
N SER A 3 46.98 -63.98 -30.82
CA SER A 3 45.97 -64.30 -31.84
C SER A 3 45.10 -63.08 -32.24
N PRO A 4 44.84 -62.83 -33.53
CA PRO A 4 44.08 -61.66 -34.02
C PRO A 4 42.57 -61.72 -33.72
N HIS A 5 42.06 -62.78 -33.09
CA HIS A 5 40.63 -62.96 -32.83
C HIS A 5 40.10 -62.25 -31.56
N ILE A 6 40.96 -61.83 -30.63
CA ILE A 6 40.52 -61.21 -29.35
C ILE A 6 40.31 -59.69 -29.49
N PHE A 7 40.96 -59.03 -30.46
CA PHE A 7 40.84 -57.59 -30.65
C PHE A 7 39.51 -57.18 -31.30
N ASN A 8 38.96 -58.03 -32.18
CA ASN A 8 37.71 -57.75 -32.88
C ASN A 8 36.48 -57.86 -31.99
N THR A 9 36.44 -58.81 -31.05
CA THR A 9 35.29 -59.02 -30.16
C THR A 9 35.16 -57.92 -29.11
N SER A 10 36.27 -57.45 -28.52
CA SER A 10 36.24 -56.32 -27.57
C SER A 10 35.89 -54.98 -28.23
N PHE A 11 36.33 -54.76 -29.48
CA PHE A 11 35.97 -53.56 -30.23
C PHE A 11 34.48 -53.55 -30.62
N LEU A 12 33.94 -54.68 -31.08
CA LEU A 12 32.51 -54.83 -31.35
C LEU A 12 31.65 -54.66 -30.09
N LEU A 13 32.09 -55.18 -28.94
CA LEU A 13 31.37 -54.99 -27.67
C LEU A 13 31.35 -53.52 -27.23
N ALA A 14 32.48 -52.81 -27.39
CA ALA A 14 32.58 -51.39 -27.07
C ALA A 14 31.71 -50.52 -28.00
N VAL A 15 31.67 -50.84 -29.30
CA VAL A 15 30.81 -50.16 -30.28
C VAL A 15 29.33 -50.43 -30.02
N LEU A 16 28.96 -51.66 -29.65
CA LEU A 16 27.60 -52.01 -29.23
C LEU A 16 27.18 -51.34 -27.91
N LEU A 17 28.08 -51.21 -26.94
CA LEU A 17 27.81 -50.49 -25.69
C LEU A 17 27.69 -48.98 -25.92
N LEU A 18 28.50 -48.40 -26.81
CA LEU A 18 28.39 -47.01 -27.26
C LEU A 18 27.10 -46.76 -28.07
N SER A 19 26.67 -47.72 -28.91
CA SER A 19 25.42 -47.60 -29.67
C SER A 19 24.19 -47.75 -28.75
N MET A 20 24.21 -48.66 -27.78
CA MET A 20 23.12 -48.86 -26.80
C MET A 20 22.94 -47.68 -25.85
N THR A 21 24.04 -47.03 -25.44
CA THR A 21 23.99 -45.79 -24.63
C THR A 21 23.51 -44.58 -25.46
N SER A 22 23.87 -44.51 -26.74
CA SER A 22 23.35 -43.48 -27.67
C SER A 22 21.85 -43.66 -27.98
N LEU A 23 21.36 -44.90 -28.10
CA LEU A 23 19.93 -45.20 -28.29
C LEU A 23 19.10 -44.85 -27.04
N SER A 24 19.63 -45.15 -25.85
CA SER A 24 18.94 -44.86 -24.57
C SER A 24 18.78 -43.36 -24.31
N THR A 25 19.80 -42.56 -24.63
CA THR A 25 19.76 -41.09 -24.49
C THR A 25 18.86 -40.42 -25.54
N ALA A 26 18.83 -40.95 -26.77
CA ALA A 26 17.90 -40.51 -27.81
C ALA A 26 16.42 -40.80 -27.46
N GLY A 27 16.14 -41.95 -26.83
CA GLY A 27 14.79 -42.33 -26.39
C GLY A 27 14.22 -41.42 -25.29
N VAL A 28 15.04 -41.07 -24.29
CA VAL A 28 14.65 -40.14 -23.21
C VAL A 28 14.41 -38.72 -23.74
N GLY A 29 15.29 -38.22 -24.61
CA GLY A 29 15.14 -36.89 -25.23
C GLY A 29 13.90 -36.76 -26.12
N ARG A 30 13.50 -37.84 -26.81
CA ARG A 30 12.28 -37.87 -27.64
C ARG A 30 11.01 -37.83 -26.79
N ASN A 31 10.97 -38.53 -25.66
CA ASN A 31 9.81 -38.53 -24.75
C ASN A 31 9.59 -37.16 -24.08
N VAL A 32 10.68 -36.48 -23.68
CA VAL A 32 10.60 -35.13 -23.09
C VAL A 32 10.01 -34.11 -24.05
N LYS A 33 10.46 -34.09 -25.32
CA LYS A 33 9.93 -33.17 -26.33
C LYS A 33 8.43 -33.40 -26.60
N VAL A 34 7.99 -34.66 -26.61
CA VAL A 34 6.56 -34.99 -26.76
C VAL A 34 5.74 -34.45 -25.60
N GLN A 35 6.24 -34.55 -24.36
CA GLN A 35 5.55 -33.98 -23.20
C GLN A 35 5.51 -32.45 -23.23
N GLN A 36 6.60 -31.80 -23.65
CA GLN A 36 6.62 -30.34 -23.81
C GLN A 36 5.60 -29.88 -24.87
N GLU A 37 5.50 -30.60 -25.99
CA GLU A 37 4.54 -30.24 -27.04
C GLU A 37 3.09 -30.46 -26.59
N LYS A 38 2.82 -31.47 -25.75
CA LYS A 38 1.51 -31.66 -25.12
C LYS A 38 1.14 -30.50 -24.18
N ASP A 39 2.12 -29.96 -23.47
CA ASP A 39 1.91 -28.81 -22.59
C ASP A 39 1.88 -27.48 -23.39
N ARG A 40 2.20 -27.46 -24.69
CA ARG A 40 2.30 -26.24 -25.50
C ARG A 40 0.93 -25.65 -25.79
N ILE A 41 0.77 -24.35 -25.53
CA ILE A 41 -0.44 -23.61 -25.85
C ILE A 41 -0.26 -22.95 -27.22
N ILE A 42 -1.00 -23.44 -28.23
CA ILE A 42 -0.96 -22.92 -29.60
C ILE A 42 -1.60 -21.53 -29.68
N LYS A 43 -2.81 -21.40 -29.12
CA LYS A 43 -3.57 -20.14 -29.09
C LYS A 43 -4.57 -20.16 -27.94
N LEU A 44 -4.70 -19.04 -27.24
CA LEU A 44 -5.73 -18.84 -26.23
C LEU A 44 -7.01 -18.24 -26.85
N PRO A 45 -8.20 -18.55 -26.31
CA PRO A 45 -9.42 -17.83 -26.62
C PRO A 45 -9.23 -16.32 -26.38
N GLY A 46 -9.66 -15.48 -27.33
CA GLY A 46 -9.55 -14.03 -27.21
C GLY A 46 -8.13 -13.45 -27.31
N GLN A 47 -7.11 -14.27 -27.60
CA GLN A 47 -5.73 -13.82 -27.73
C GLN A 47 -5.55 -12.88 -28.93
N PRO A 48 -4.84 -11.74 -28.77
CA PRO A 48 -4.54 -10.86 -29.88
C PRO A 48 -3.66 -11.57 -30.93
N PRO A 49 -3.78 -11.20 -32.22
CA PRO A 49 -2.95 -11.78 -33.27
C PRO A 49 -1.46 -11.42 -33.07
N ASN A 50 -0.57 -12.25 -33.63
CA ASN A 50 0.88 -12.01 -33.70
C ASN A 50 1.63 -11.97 -32.35
N VAL A 51 1.26 -12.83 -31.42
CA VAL A 51 2.06 -13.03 -30.20
C VAL A 51 3.39 -13.72 -30.55
N SER A 52 4.50 -13.05 -30.22
CA SER A 52 5.84 -13.44 -30.65
C SER A 52 6.61 -14.31 -29.63
N PHE A 53 5.91 -14.94 -28.69
CA PHE A 53 6.49 -15.78 -27.65
C PHE A 53 5.71 -17.08 -27.47
N SER A 54 6.41 -18.12 -27.05
CA SER A 54 5.82 -19.43 -26.75
C SER A 54 5.33 -19.52 -25.31
N GLN A 55 4.31 -20.34 -25.09
CA GLN A 55 3.67 -20.54 -23.79
C GLN A 55 3.31 -22.02 -23.60
N TYR A 56 3.44 -22.50 -22.37
CA TYR A 56 3.22 -23.89 -22.00
C TYR A 56 2.46 -23.95 -20.67
N SER A 57 1.49 -24.83 -20.55
CA SER A 57 0.77 -25.06 -19.29
C SER A 57 0.49 -26.53 -19.10
N GLY A 58 0.51 -26.97 -17.85
CA GLY A 58 0.17 -28.35 -17.54
C GLY A 58 0.33 -28.65 -16.07
N TYR A 59 0.34 -29.94 -15.76
CA TYR A 59 0.40 -30.46 -14.40
C TYR A 59 1.72 -31.20 -14.13
N ILE A 60 2.23 -31.04 -12.91
CA ILE A 60 3.32 -31.84 -12.36
C ILE A 60 2.86 -32.46 -11.05
N THR A 61 2.87 -33.79 -10.99
CA THR A 61 2.51 -34.54 -9.78
C THR A 61 3.61 -34.43 -8.73
N VAL A 62 3.29 -33.80 -7.59
CA VAL A 62 4.23 -33.60 -6.47
C VAL A 62 4.11 -34.69 -5.42
N ASP A 63 2.93 -35.30 -5.25
CA ASP A 63 2.69 -36.44 -4.37
C ASP A 63 1.79 -37.46 -5.10
N ALA A 64 2.35 -38.61 -5.46
CA ALA A 64 1.61 -39.65 -6.14
C ALA A 64 0.62 -40.38 -5.21
N LYS A 65 0.93 -40.52 -3.92
CA LYS A 65 0.08 -41.25 -2.95
C LYS A 65 -1.19 -40.47 -2.65
N ALA A 66 -1.05 -39.16 -2.46
CA ALA A 66 -2.19 -38.27 -2.24
C ALA A 66 -2.83 -37.75 -3.55
N GLY A 67 -2.29 -38.14 -4.70
CA GLY A 67 -2.73 -37.66 -6.02
C GLY A 67 -2.69 -36.14 -6.14
N ARG A 68 -1.63 -35.50 -5.63
CA ARG A 68 -1.46 -34.04 -5.68
C ARG A 68 -0.66 -33.62 -6.91
N ALA A 69 -1.25 -32.72 -7.69
CA ALA A 69 -0.61 -32.14 -8.86
C ALA A 69 -0.74 -30.62 -8.84
N LEU A 70 0.37 -29.94 -9.14
CA LEU A 70 0.41 -28.49 -9.24
C LEU A 70 0.35 -28.07 -10.71
N PHE A 71 -0.52 -27.11 -11.00
CA PHE A 71 -0.68 -26.47 -12.30
C PHE A 71 0.34 -25.34 -12.45
N TYR A 72 0.92 -25.25 -13.65
CA TYR A 72 1.84 -24.18 -14.00
C TYR A 72 1.50 -23.58 -15.35
N TRP A 73 1.93 -22.32 -15.54
CA TRP A 73 1.94 -21.66 -16.83
C TRP A 73 3.30 -21.00 -17.06
N LEU A 74 4.08 -21.56 -17.98
CA LEU A 74 5.33 -21.01 -18.48
C LEU A 74 5.04 -20.07 -19.64
N ILE A 75 5.54 -18.84 -19.54
CA ILE A 75 5.52 -17.83 -20.60
C ILE A 75 6.96 -17.45 -20.91
N GLN A 76 7.39 -17.74 -22.14
CA GLN A 76 8.76 -17.45 -22.56
C GLN A 76 8.91 -15.98 -22.97
N VAL A 77 10.16 -15.55 -23.08
CA VAL A 77 10.47 -14.27 -23.72
C VAL A 77 10.19 -14.34 -25.23
N PRO A 78 9.98 -13.19 -25.90
CA PRO A 78 9.88 -13.14 -27.35
C PRO A 78 11.04 -13.85 -28.05
N GLU A 79 10.75 -14.57 -29.14
CA GLU A 79 11.75 -15.36 -29.86
C GLU A 79 12.95 -14.51 -30.32
N LYS A 80 12.68 -13.27 -30.74
CA LYS A 80 13.70 -12.28 -31.14
C LYS A 80 14.69 -11.95 -30.01
N SER A 81 14.29 -12.11 -28.75
CA SER A 81 15.10 -11.78 -27.57
C SER A 81 15.97 -12.94 -27.07
N ARG A 82 16.12 -14.01 -27.87
CA ARG A 82 16.89 -15.24 -27.56
C ARG A 82 16.50 -15.87 -26.22
N PRO A 83 15.40 -16.64 -26.17
CA PRO A 83 14.90 -17.23 -24.94
C PRO A 83 15.90 -18.07 -24.16
N THR A 84 16.88 -18.66 -24.84
CA THR A 84 17.92 -19.51 -24.23
C THR A 84 18.91 -18.76 -23.36
N SER A 85 19.16 -17.46 -23.61
CA SER A 85 20.08 -16.64 -22.83
C SER A 85 19.46 -15.90 -21.65
N LYS A 86 18.13 -15.86 -21.55
CA LYS A 86 17.41 -15.09 -20.53
C LYS A 86 17.14 -15.93 -19.27
N PRO A 87 17.06 -15.30 -18.08
CA PRO A 87 16.83 -15.99 -16.81
C PRO A 87 15.45 -16.67 -16.75
N LEU A 88 15.28 -17.54 -15.75
CA LEU A 88 14.00 -18.11 -15.35
C LEU A 88 13.55 -17.45 -14.04
N VAL A 89 12.33 -16.96 -14.01
CA VAL A 89 11.71 -16.36 -12.82
C VAL A 89 10.47 -17.16 -12.46
N LEU A 90 10.47 -17.79 -11.29
CA LEU A 90 9.27 -18.37 -10.68
C LEU A 90 8.46 -17.25 -10.04
N TRP A 91 7.18 -17.13 -10.37
CA TRP A 91 6.26 -16.18 -9.74
C TRP A 91 5.25 -16.90 -8.83
N LEU A 92 5.10 -16.40 -7.59
CA LEU A 92 4.16 -16.90 -6.59
C LEU A 92 3.32 -15.74 -6.02
N ASN A 93 1.99 -15.82 -6.16
CA ASN A 93 1.09 -14.96 -5.36
C ASN A 93 0.88 -15.54 -3.95
N GLY A 94 0.33 -14.72 -3.06
CA GLY A 94 0.12 -15.04 -1.64
C GLY A 94 -1.28 -15.56 -1.30
N GLY A 95 -1.96 -14.87 -0.39
CA GLY A 95 -3.28 -15.25 0.15
C GLY A 95 -3.22 -15.51 1.66
N PRO A 96 -2.85 -16.72 2.13
CA PRO A 96 -2.52 -17.94 1.39
C PRO A 96 -3.71 -18.49 0.58
N GLY A 97 -3.44 -19.07 -0.59
CA GLY A 97 -4.47 -19.73 -1.41
C GLY A 97 -4.94 -18.96 -2.65
N CYS A 98 -4.31 -17.83 -2.97
CA CYS A 98 -4.58 -17.09 -4.19
C CYS A 98 -3.80 -17.67 -5.38
N SER A 99 -4.42 -17.69 -6.57
CA SER A 99 -3.80 -18.24 -7.78
C SER A 99 -2.77 -17.29 -8.38
N SER A 100 -1.59 -17.84 -8.72
CA SER A 100 -0.55 -17.09 -9.43
C SER A 100 -0.91 -16.82 -10.89
N ILE A 101 -1.83 -17.62 -11.44
CA ILE A 101 -2.35 -17.43 -12.80
C ILE A 101 -3.42 -16.34 -12.80
N ALA A 102 -4.32 -16.33 -11.81
CA ALA A 102 -5.37 -15.32 -11.71
C ALA A 102 -4.79 -13.91 -11.53
N TYR A 103 -3.88 -13.74 -10.56
CA TYR A 103 -3.30 -12.43 -10.27
C TYR A 103 -2.05 -12.17 -11.11
N GLY A 104 -0.94 -12.86 -10.80
CA GLY A 104 0.37 -12.65 -11.42
C GLY A 104 0.35 -12.62 -12.95
N ALA A 105 -0.24 -13.66 -13.56
CA ALA A 105 -0.23 -13.80 -15.01
C ALA A 105 -1.26 -12.91 -15.73
N SER A 106 -2.44 -12.68 -15.13
CA SER A 106 -3.58 -12.06 -15.83
C SER A 106 -3.84 -10.60 -15.44
N GLU A 107 -3.41 -10.17 -14.25
CA GLU A 107 -3.70 -8.84 -13.68
C GLU A 107 -2.45 -8.06 -13.26
N GLU A 108 -1.26 -8.64 -13.38
CA GLU A 108 -0.02 -8.03 -12.87
C GLU A 108 1.11 -8.02 -13.91
N VAL A 109 2.06 -8.96 -13.79
CA VAL A 109 3.34 -8.96 -14.51
C VAL A 109 3.31 -9.76 -15.81
N GLY A 110 2.27 -10.57 -16.02
CA GLY A 110 2.11 -11.36 -17.23
C GLY A 110 1.80 -10.55 -18.49
N PRO A 111 1.86 -11.19 -19.67
CA PRO A 111 1.75 -10.53 -20.97
C PRO A 111 0.34 -10.18 -21.40
N PHE A 112 -0.68 -10.75 -20.77
CA PHE A 112 -2.07 -10.56 -21.15
C PHE A 112 -2.86 -9.92 -20.03
N ARG A 113 -3.81 -9.06 -20.38
CA ARG A 113 -4.85 -8.54 -19.49
C ARG A 113 -6.20 -9.00 -19.99
N VAL A 114 -7.03 -9.50 -19.08
CA VAL A 114 -8.43 -9.85 -19.39
C VAL A 114 -9.23 -8.56 -19.49
N GLN A 115 -9.94 -8.37 -20.60
CA GLN A 115 -10.77 -7.20 -20.82
C GLN A 115 -12.08 -7.31 -20.03
N SER A 116 -12.80 -6.20 -19.87
CA SER A 116 -14.05 -6.13 -19.10
C SER A 116 -15.17 -7.03 -19.63
N ASP A 117 -15.06 -7.53 -20.86
CA ASP A 117 -16.00 -8.48 -21.45
C ASP A 117 -15.79 -9.93 -20.96
N GLY A 118 -14.70 -10.20 -20.23
CA GLY A 118 -14.32 -11.52 -19.75
C GLY A 118 -13.98 -12.54 -20.85
N LYS A 119 -13.84 -12.08 -22.10
CA LYS A 119 -13.69 -12.94 -23.30
C LYS A 119 -12.47 -12.60 -24.12
N THR A 120 -12.05 -11.34 -24.15
CA THR A 120 -10.91 -10.88 -24.94
C THR A 120 -9.69 -10.58 -24.08
N LEU A 121 -8.52 -10.81 -24.66
CA LEU A 121 -7.23 -10.52 -24.03
C LEU A 121 -6.57 -9.33 -24.74
N SER A 122 -5.99 -8.42 -23.96
CA SER A 122 -5.14 -7.34 -24.47
C SER A 122 -3.68 -7.56 -24.05
N LEU A 123 -2.72 -7.06 -24.85
CA LEU A 123 -1.30 -7.16 -24.50
C LEU A 123 -0.93 -6.16 -23.42
N ASN A 124 -0.19 -6.61 -22.42
CA ASN A 124 0.42 -5.77 -21.41
C ASN A 124 1.75 -5.17 -21.94
N PRO A 125 1.82 -3.83 -22.16
CA PRO A 125 3.05 -3.20 -22.65
C PRO A 125 4.20 -3.23 -21.62
N TYR A 126 3.94 -3.55 -20.35
CA TYR A 126 4.93 -3.61 -19.27
C TYR A 126 5.17 -5.04 -18.76
N ALA A 127 4.83 -6.05 -19.56
CA ALA A 127 5.00 -7.45 -19.19
C ALA A 127 6.46 -7.81 -18.89
N TRP A 128 6.68 -8.56 -17.80
CA TRP A 128 8.02 -8.98 -17.39
C TRP A 128 8.64 -10.02 -18.32
N ASN A 129 7.83 -10.72 -19.11
CA ASN A 129 8.35 -11.68 -20.09
C ASN A 129 9.11 -11.00 -21.25
N LYS A 130 9.19 -9.67 -21.29
CA LYS A 130 10.13 -8.97 -22.17
C LYS A 130 11.60 -9.23 -21.78
N GLU A 131 11.87 -9.50 -20.50
CA GLU A 131 13.23 -9.66 -19.97
C GLU A 131 13.53 -11.02 -19.34
N ALA A 132 12.53 -11.81 -18.97
CA ALA A 132 12.72 -13.11 -18.33
C ALA A 132 11.70 -14.16 -18.76
N ASN A 133 12.05 -15.44 -18.67
CA ASN A 133 11.05 -16.51 -18.81
C ASN A 133 10.27 -16.60 -17.50
N LEU A 134 8.95 -16.40 -17.54
CA LEU A 134 8.10 -16.38 -16.36
C LEU A 134 7.44 -17.75 -16.17
N LEU A 135 7.59 -18.33 -14.99
CA LEU A 135 6.92 -19.56 -14.59
C LEU A 135 5.93 -19.23 -13.47
N PHE A 136 4.64 -19.19 -13.79
CA PHE A 136 3.58 -19.02 -12.80
C PHE A 136 3.20 -20.39 -12.23
N LEU A 137 3.09 -20.48 -10.90
CA LEU A 137 2.76 -21.72 -10.21
C LEU A 137 1.57 -21.51 -9.27
N ASP A 138 0.50 -22.26 -9.48
CA ASP A 138 -0.59 -22.35 -8.52
C ASP A 138 -0.18 -23.30 -7.39
N SER A 139 0.05 -22.74 -6.20
CA SER A 139 0.52 -23.48 -5.04
C SER A 139 -0.10 -22.89 -3.78
N PRO A 140 -0.48 -23.73 -2.79
CA PRO A 140 -0.40 -25.19 -2.75
C PRO A 140 -1.53 -25.90 -3.54
N ALA A 141 -1.58 -27.25 -3.48
CA ALA A 141 -2.66 -28.03 -4.08
C ALA A 141 -4.04 -27.59 -3.53
N GLY A 142 -5.02 -27.37 -4.41
CA GLY A 142 -6.32 -26.77 -4.10
C GLY A 142 -6.47 -25.30 -4.54
N VAL A 143 -5.36 -24.66 -4.94
CA VAL A 143 -5.34 -23.27 -5.43
C VAL A 143 -5.50 -23.24 -6.94
N GLY A 144 -6.40 -22.38 -7.43
CA GLY A 144 -6.63 -22.18 -8.86
C GLY A 144 -6.92 -23.49 -9.58
N PHE A 145 -6.02 -23.91 -10.46
CA PHE A 145 -6.17 -25.17 -11.19
C PHE A 145 -5.45 -26.37 -10.54
N SER A 146 -4.62 -26.14 -9.52
CA SER A 146 -3.91 -27.20 -8.78
C SER A 146 -4.86 -28.01 -7.91
N TYR A 147 -4.68 -29.33 -7.84
CA TYR A 147 -5.64 -30.21 -7.16
C TYR A 147 -4.97 -31.32 -6.32
N SER A 148 -5.80 -31.94 -5.49
CA SER A 148 -5.47 -33.10 -4.66
C SER A 148 -6.62 -34.11 -4.74
N ASN A 149 -6.33 -35.36 -5.06
CA ASN A 149 -7.35 -36.42 -5.04
C ASN A 149 -7.80 -36.77 -3.60
N THR A 150 -6.98 -36.45 -2.60
CA THR A 150 -7.32 -36.63 -1.18
C THR A 150 -7.84 -35.32 -0.58
N SER A 151 -9.11 -35.29 -0.16
CA SER A 151 -9.77 -34.11 0.41
C SER A 151 -9.23 -33.68 1.78
N ALA A 152 -8.88 -34.63 2.65
CA ALA A 152 -8.30 -34.35 3.97
C ALA A 152 -6.98 -33.54 3.88
N GLY A 153 -6.23 -33.71 2.78
CA GLY A 153 -4.96 -33.03 2.54
C GLY A 153 -5.08 -31.54 2.19
N LEU A 154 -6.29 -31.04 1.88
CA LEU A 154 -6.58 -29.63 1.62
C LEU A 154 -6.70 -28.82 2.92
N TYR A 155 -7.05 -29.47 4.04
CA TYR A 155 -7.25 -28.80 5.32
C TYR A 155 -5.97 -28.73 6.18
N THR A 156 -4.95 -29.53 5.85
CA THR A 156 -3.65 -29.67 6.56
C THR A 156 -2.49 -28.98 5.83
N VAL A 157 -2.78 -27.93 5.07
CA VAL A 157 -1.78 -27.13 4.35
C VAL A 157 -0.98 -26.28 5.33
N GLY A 158 0.35 -26.19 5.14
CA GLY A 158 1.22 -25.31 5.93
C GLY A 158 2.55 -25.04 5.23
N ASP A 159 3.25 -23.98 5.67
CA ASP A 159 4.40 -23.41 4.96
C ASP A 159 5.48 -24.43 4.61
N LYS A 160 5.86 -25.29 5.55
CA LYS A 160 6.88 -26.34 5.33
C LYS A 160 6.48 -27.31 4.22
N ARG A 161 5.21 -27.73 4.20
CA ARG A 161 4.69 -28.66 3.18
C ARG A 161 4.63 -27.95 1.83
N THR A 162 4.09 -26.74 1.78
CA THR A 162 4.01 -25.92 0.58
C THR A 162 5.39 -25.68 -0.04
N GLY A 163 6.39 -25.32 0.78
CA GLY A 163 7.78 -25.16 0.33
C GLY A 163 8.40 -26.46 -0.20
N GLY A 164 8.15 -27.59 0.48
CA GLY A 164 8.62 -28.91 0.05
C GLY A 164 7.99 -29.39 -1.26
N GLU A 165 6.68 -29.19 -1.42
CA GLU A 165 5.95 -29.53 -2.65
C GLU A 165 6.37 -28.64 -3.82
N ALA A 166 6.56 -27.33 -3.59
CA ALA A 166 7.08 -26.40 -4.60
C ALA A 166 8.52 -26.76 -5.04
N TYR A 167 9.39 -27.18 -4.11
CA TYR A 167 10.71 -27.69 -4.47
C TYR A 167 10.63 -28.97 -5.33
N THR A 168 9.76 -29.91 -4.94
CA THR A 168 9.54 -31.16 -5.69
C THR A 168 9.01 -30.88 -7.10
N PHE A 169 8.08 -29.92 -7.21
CA PHE A 169 7.59 -29.40 -8.47
C PHE A 169 8.74 -28.91 -9.35
N LEU A 170 9.61 -28.03 -8.85
CA LEU A 170 10.72 -27.47 -9.64
C LEU A 170 11.67 -28.52 -10.18
N ILE A 171 12.03 -29.53 -9.38
CA ILE A 171 12.93 -30.61 -9.82
C ILE A 171 12.29 -31.42 -10.94
N LYS A 172 11.04 -31.87 -10.78
CA LYS A 172 10.31 -32.62 -11.80
C LYS A 172 10.03 -31.77 -13.05
N TRP A 173 9.71 -30.50 -12.87
CA TRP A 173 9.50 -29.56 -13.97
C TRP A 173 10.79 -29.37 -14.78
N LEU A 174 11.96 -29.32 -14.14
CA LEU A 174 13.26 -29.26 -14.83
C LEU A 174 13.62 -30.57 -15.55
N GLU A 175 13.06 -31.71 -15.15
CA GLU A 175 13.17 -32.95 -15.93
C GLU A 175 12.34 -32.85 -17.23
N ARG A 176 11.15 -32.24 -17.16
CA ARG A 176 10.34 -31.95 -18.35
C ARG A 176 10.89 -30.81 -19.20
N PHE A 177 11.55 -29.82 -18.61
CA PHE A 177 12.14 -28.66 -19.29
C PHE A 177 13.66 -28.55 -19.04
N PRO A 178 14.46 -29.54 -19.50
CA PRO A 178 15.88 -29.62 -19.20
C PRO A 178 16.70 -28.45 -19.74
N GLN A 179 16.21 -27.75 -20.76
CA GLN A 179 16.84 -26.55 -21.32
C GLN A 179 16.93 -25.37 -20.33
N TYR A 180 16.22 -25.43 -19.20
CA TYR A 180 16.29 -24.43 -18.12
C TYR A 180 17.25 -24.81 -16.99
N LYS A 181 17.81 -26.03 -17.00
CA LYS A 181 18.82 -26.44 -16.01
C LYS A 181 20.03 -25.50 -16.07
N HIS A 182 20.56 -25.16 -14.90
CA HIS A 182 21.73 -24.28 -14.71
C HIS A 182 21.53 -22.82 -15.13
N ARG A 183 20.36 -22.43 -15.65
CA ARG A 183 20.09 -21.03 -15.95
C ARG A 183 19.99 -20.20 -14.68
N PRO A 184 20.35 -18.90 -14.73
CA PRO A 184 20.07 -17.98 -13.62
C PRO A 184 18.60 -18.07 -13.24
N PHE A 185 18.35 -18.49 -12.01
CA PHE A 185 17.02 -18.73 -11.47
C PHE A 185 16.71 -17.74 -10.35
N PHE A 186 15.57 -17.08 -10.48
CA PHE A 186 15.05 -16.14 -9.49
C PHE A 186 13.65 -16.56 -9.05
N ILE A 187 13.28 -16.19 -7.83
CA ILE A 187 11.93 -16.38 -7.32
C ILE A 187 11.35 -15.01 -6.98
N ALA A 188 10.17 -14.70 -7.51
CA ALA A 188 9.48 -13.44 -7.26
C ALA A 188 8.07 -13.70 -6.74
N GLY A 189 7.53 -12.77 -5.95
CA GLY A 189 6.16 -12.89 -5.47
C GLY A 189 5.73 -11.75 -4.57
N GLU A 190 4.48 -11.85 -4.11
CA GLU A 190 3.82 -10.81 -3.33
C GLU A 190 2.93 -11.34 -2.20
N SER A 191 2.56 -10.47 -1.27
CA SER A 191 1.70 -10.80 -0.12
C SER A 191 2.29 -11.97 0.70
N TYR A 192 1.47 -12.97 1.04
CA TYR A 192 1.89 -14.17 1.78
C TYR A 192 3.01 -14.99 1.09
N ALA A 193 3.35 -14.71 -0.17
CA ALA A 193 4.55 -15.26 -0.79
C ALA A 193 5.85 -14.84 -0.06
N GLY A 194 5.79 -13.79 0.78
CA GLY A 194 6.83 -13.48 1.76
C GLY A 194 7.15 -14.61 2.75
N HIS A 195 6.24 -15.57 2.95
CA HIS A 195 6.50 -16.83 3.68
C HIS A 195 6.96 -17.95 2.73
N TYR A 196 6.30 -18.10 1.56
CA TYR A 196 6.59 -19.18 0.60
C TYR A 196 8.01 -19.11 0.04
N ILE A 197 8.45 -17.90 -0.34
CA ILE A 197 9.71 -17.68 -1.04
C ILE A 197 10.90 -17.97 -0.14
N PRO A 198 10.98 -17.47 1.11
CA PRO A 198 12.05 -17.83 2.03
C PRO A 198 12.08 -19.31 2.35
N GLU A 199 10.92 -19.95 2.56
CA GLU A 199 10.88 -21.38 2.90
C GLU A 199 11.38 -22.24 1.73
N LEU A 200 10.96 -21.93 0.49
CA LEU A 200 11.47 -22.59 -0.71
C LEU A 200 12.96 -22.31 -0.93
N THR A 201 13.39 -21.06 -0.76
CA THR A 201 14.79 -20.64 -0.93
C THR A 201 15.71 -21.35 0.07
N ARG A 202 15.27 -21.50 1.33
CA ARG A 202 15.98 -22.23 2.38
C ARG A 202 16.25 -23.68 1.97
N ILE A 203 15.26 -24.35 1.37
CA ILE A 203 15.40 -25.72 0.85
C ILE A 203 16.41 -25.75 -0.31
N ILE A 204 16.29 -24.85 -1.28
CA ILE A 204 17.18 -24.78 -2.46
C ILE A 204 18.63 -24.53 -2.05
N VAL A 205 18.88 -23.53 -1.19
CA VAL A 205 20.24 -23.19 -0.73
C VAL A 205 20.87 -24.34 0.03
N ARG A 206 20.10 -25.03 0.90
CA ARG A 206 20.59 -26.20 1.64
C ARG A 206 20.95 -27.35 0.70
N ARG A 207 20.16 -27.60 -0.35
CA ARG A 207 20.41 -28.65 -1.36
C ARG A 207 21.56 -28.32 -2.30
N ASN A 208 21.82 -27.04 -2.56
CA ASN A 208 22.92 -26.57 -3.40
C ASN A 208 24.27 -26.50 -2.66
N LYS A 209 24.29 -26.62 -1.33
CA LYS A 209 25.53 -26.53 -0.53
C LYS A 209 26.54 -27.59 -0.97
N GLY A 210 27.74 -27.15 -1.38
CA GLY A 210 28.82 -28.03 -1.84
C GLY A 210 28.69 -28.51 -3.30
N VAL A 211 27.63 -28.12 -4.03
CA VAL A 211 27.41 -28.52 -5.43
C VAL A 211 28.05 -27.48 -6.36
N LYS A 212 29.08 -27.85 -7.13
CA LYS A 212 29.79 -26.94 -8.05
C LYS A 212 28.90 -26.38 -9.18
N LYS A 213 27.97 -27.19 -9.69
CA LYS A 213 27.05 -26.82 -10.79
C LYS A 213 25.62 -27.27 -10.47
N PRO A 214 24.89 -26.52 -9.60
CA PRO A 214 23.56 -26.92 -9.19
C PRO A 214 22.57 -26.90 -10.37
N VAL A 215 21.60 -27.82 -10.35
CA VAL A 215 20.54 -27.89 -11.38
C VAL A 215 19.68 -26.61 -11.34
N LEU A 216 19.36 -26.13 -10.13
CA LEU A 216 18.76 -24.83 -9.87
C LEU A 216 19.88 -23.83 -9.53
N ASN A 217 20.33 -23.05 -10.52
CA ASN A 217 21.33 -21.99 -10.33
C ASN A 217 20.66 -20.73 -9.76
N PHE A 218 20.24 -20.83 -8.50
CA PHE A 218 19.55 -19.79 -7.76
C PHE A 218 20.45 -18.56 -7.56
N LYS A 219 19.94 -17.37 -7.95
CA LYS A 219 20.66 -16.10 -7.88
C LYS A 219 20.10 -15.13 -6.85
N GLY A 220 18.81 -15.20 -6.57
CA GLY A 220 18.16 -14.33 -5.61
C GLY A 220 16.65 -14.40 -5.71
N PHE A 221 15.99 -13.66 -4.84
CA PHE A 221 14.54 -13.54 -4.84
C PHE A 221 14.11 -12.07 -4.77
N LEU A 222 12.88 -11.79 -5.20
CA LEU A 222 12.26 -10.47 -5.19
C LEU A 222 10.90 -10.56 -4.47
N LEU A 223 10.68 -9.68 -3.50
CA LEU A 223 9.38 -9.55 -2.83
C LEU A 223 8.81 -8.18 -3.11
N MET A 224 7.57 -8.13 -3.60
CA MET A 224 6.84 -6.86 -3.71
C MET A 224 6.43 -6.35 -2.33
N LEU A 225 6.10 -5.05 -2.21
CA LEU A 225 6.09 -4.27 -0.95
C LEU A 225 5.43 -4.98 0.26
N MET A 226 4.30 -5.67 0.07
CA MET A 226 3.63 -6.41 1.14
C MET A 226 4.38 -7.68 1.58
N GLY A 227 5.05 -8.36 0.65
CA GLY A 227 5.87 -9.53 0.94
C GLY A 227 7.15 -9.20 1.71
N PHE A 228 7.69 -7.98 1.60
CA PHE A 228 8.88 -7.55 2.35
C PHE A 228 8.61 -7.46 3.87
N ILE A 229 7.43 -6.97 4.27
CA ILE A 229 7.04 -6.90 5.69
C ILE A 229 6.86 -8.33 6.24
N SER A 230 6.17 -9.20 5.52
CA SER A 230 6.01 -10.61 5.89
C SER A 230 7.35 -11.35 5.98
N LEU A 231 8.30 -11.04 5.08
CA LEU A 231 9.67 -11.55 5.15
C LEU A 231 10.38 -11.08 6.41
N LEU A 232 10.32 -9.79 6.73
CA LEU A 232 11.00 -9.25 7.90
C LEU A 232 10.51 -9.94 9.17
N LEU A 233 9.19 -10.14 9.29
CA LEU A 233 8.60 -10.90 10.38
C LEU A 233 9.07 -12.37 10.39
N THR A 234 9.09 -13.04 9.23
CA THR A 234 9.52 -14.45 9.11
C THR A 234 11.00 -14.63 9.46
N VAL A 235 11.87 -13.72 9.02
CA VAL A 235 13.32 -13.77 9.27
C VAL A 235 13.63 -13.43 10.72
N LEU A 236 12.98 -12.41 11.28
CA LEU A 236 13.15 -12.02 12.68
C LEU A 236 12.44 -12.97 13.65
N GLN A 237 11.53 -13.83 13.17
CA GLN A 237 10.75 -14.72 14.02
C GLN A 237 11.63 -15.60 14.91
N GLY A 238 12.65 -16.24 14.33
CA GLY A 238 13.56 -17.11 15.08
C GLY A 238 14.35 -16.36 16.15
N PRO A 239 15.11 -15.29 15.81
CA PRO A 239 15.83 -14.49 16.80
C PRO A 239 14.95 -13.92 17.92
N ILE A 240 13.73 -13.47 17.59
CA ILE A 240 12.82 -12.91 18.58
C ILE A 240 12.26 -14.01 19.49
N SER A 241 11.86 -15.17 18.94
CA SER A 241 11.34 -16.27 19.75
C SER A 241 12.39 -16.91 20.65
N ASP A 242 13.66 -16.88 20.24
CA ASP A 242 14.79 -17.41 21.02
C ASP A 242 15.23 -16.45 22.16
N THR A 243 14.69 -15.23 22.23
CA THR A 243 15.00 -14.27 23.31
C THR A 243 14.15 -14.56 24.54
N CYS A 244 14.79 -14.93 25.66
CA CYS A 244 14.09 -15.31 26.90
C CYS A 244 14.11 -14.17 27.95
N ILE A 245 12.96 -13.87 28.53
CA ILE A 245 12.77 -12.88 29.61
C ILE A 245 12.29 -13.53 30.92
N PRO A 246 12.52 -12.89 32.08
CA PRO A 246 11.95 -13.35 33.36
C PRO A 246 10.41 -13.34 33.33
N ALA A 247 9.79 -14.37 33.93
CA ALA A 247 8.33 -14.49 33.99
C ALA A 247 7.65 -13.31 34.73
N SER A 248 8.33 -12.71 35.71
CA SER A 248 7.85 -11.52 36.42
C SER A 248 7.71 -10.30 35.50
N MET A 249 8.65 -10.11 34.57
CA MET A 249 8.63 -9.01 33.61
C MET A 249 7.53 -9.21 32.56
N ALA A 250 7.35 -10.45 32.08
CA ALA A 250 6.27 -10.80 31.16
C ALA A 250 4.88 -10.56 31.79
N ALA A 251 4.72 -10.91 33.07
CA ALA A 251 3.45 -10.79 33.79
C ALA A 251 2.99 -9.35 34.04
N THR A 252 3.88 -8.36 33.91
CA THR A 252 3.60 -6.97 34.33
C THR A 252 2.83 -6.17 33.25
N TRP A 253 2.87 -6.59 31.97
CA TRP A 253 2.36 -5.80 30.84
C TRP A 253 1.14 -6.45 30.15
N HIS A 254 0.41 -7.33 30.84
CA HIS A 254 -0.78 -7.95 30.27
C HIS A 254 -1.95 -6.95 30.17
N PRO A 255 -2.71 -6.97 29.07
CA PRO A 255 -3.94 -6.17 28.94
C PRO A 255 -5.06 -6.68 29.86
N CYS A 256 -4.97 -7.95 30.29
CA CYS A 256 -5.94 -8.63 31.12
C CYS A 256 -5.38 -8.93 32.51
N SER A 257 -6.23 -8.81 33.53
CA SER A 257 -5.89 -9.25 34.89
C SER A 257 -6.11 -10.77 35.01
N LYS A 258 -5.35 -11.41 35.91
CA LYS A 258 -5.54 -12.84 36.21
C LYS A 258 -6.95 -13.14 36.75
N GLU A 259 -7.55 -12.20 37.49
CA GLU A 259 -8.91 -12.33 38.02
C GLU A 259 -9.98 -12.31 36.92
N ASP A 260 -9.77 -11.52 35.86
CA ASP A 260 -10.69 -11.47 34.71
C ASP A 260 -10.62 -12.76 33.89
N GLU A 261 -9.43 -13.36 33.76
CA GLU A 261 -9.24 -14.66 33.12
C GLU A 261 -9.96 -15.77 33.91
N GLU A 262 -9.83 -15.79 35.25
CA GLU A 262 -10.50 -16.76 36.11
C GLU A 262 -12.04 -16.62 36.12
N LYS A 263 -12.58 -15.40 36.06
CA LYS A 263 -14.03 -15.16 35.98
C LYS A 263 -14.64 -15.69 34.68
N ILE A 264 -13.91 -15.55 33.56
CA ILE A 264 -14.37 -16.06 32.26
C ILE A 264 -14.48 -17.59 32.32
N TYR A 265 -13.47 -18.26 32.88
CA TYR A 265 -13.47 -19.72 33.04
C TYR A 265 -14.55 -20.26 33.96
N LYS A 266 -14.93 -19.53 35.02
CA LYS A 266 -16.04 -19.93 35.91
C LYS A 266 -17.43 -19.66 35.34
N SER A 267 -17.56 -18.71 34.41
CA SER A 267 -18.86 -18.33 33.81
C SER A 267 -19.30 -19.23 32.65
N SER A 268 -18.40 -20.05 32.11
CA SER A 268 -18.64 -20.93 30.96
C SER A 268 -19.20 -22.33 31.29
N ASP A 269 -19.48 -22.64 32.57
CA ASP A 269 -20.01 -23.95 32.98
C ASP A 269 -21.54 -24.12 32.81
N SER A 270 -22.25 -23.15 32.24
CA SER A 270 -23.71 -23.23 32.06
C SER A 270 -24.25 -22.96 30.65
N GLU A 271 -23.42 -23.00 29.60
CA GLU A 271 -23.95 -23.09 28.23
C GLU A 271 -22.95 -23.70 27.26
N SER A 272 -23.36 -24.83 26.68
CA SER A 272 -22.61 -25.71 25.78
C SER A 272 -22.19 -25.03 24.48
N TYR A 273 -21.14 -24.21 24.51
CA TYR A 273 -20.28 -23.82 23.38
C TYR A 273 -18.92 -23.33 23.92
N GLY A 274 -18.18 -24.24 24.58
CA GLY A 274 -16.94 -23.91 25.28
C GLY A 274 -15.90 -25.03 25.21
N ARG A 275 -15.37 -25.33 24.02
CA ARG A 275 -14.12 -26.10 23.88
C ARG A 275 -13.12 -25.33 23.04
N LYS A 276 -12.39 -24.39 23.68
CA LYS A 276 -11.19 -23.81 23.06
C LYS A 276 -10.09 -23.31 23.98
N LEU A 277 -10.23 -23.30 25.30
CA LEU A 277 -9.19 -22.68 26.15
C LEU A 277 -8.78 -23.47 27.41
N LEU A 278 -9.48 -24.54 27.82
CA LEU A 278 -9.16 -25.36 29.01
C LEU A 278 -8.75 -26.82 28.74
N GLU A 279 -8.32 -27.15 27.52
CA GLU A 279 -7.59 -28.40 27.23
C GLU A 279 -6.07 -28.14 27.16
N PHE A 280 -5.55 -27.16 27.91
CA PHE A 280 -4.12 -26.77 27.83
C PHE A 280 -3.22 -27.49 28.85
N SER A 281 -3.75 -28.24 29.82
CA SER A 281 -2.92 -28.93 30.82
C SER A 281 -2.90 -30.46 30.76
N ASP A 282 -3.95 -31.14 30.27
CA ASP A 282 -4.07 -32.61 30.48
C ASP A 282 -4.25 -33.51 29.25
N PHE A 283 -4.16 -33.01 28.02
CA PHE A 283 -4.22 -33.87 26.82
C PHE A 283 -2.90 -33.80 26.01
N SER A 284 -1.85 -34.32 26.62
CA SER A 284 -0.58 -34.65 25.97
C SER A 284 -0.68 -35.95 25.16
N SER A 285 -1.65 -36.06 24.25
CA SER A 285 -1.66 -37.04 23.16
C SER A 285 -2.96 -36.89 22.37
N ASP A 286 -2.82 -36.80 21.05
CA ASP A 286 -3.88 -37.02 20.07
C ASP A 286 -4.93 -35.92 19.80
N ILE A 287 -4.73 -35.31 18.60
CA ILE A 287 -5.73 -34.87 17.61
C ILE A 287 -5.94 -33.35 17.41
N PHE A 288 -5.16 -32.83 16.45
CA PHE A 288 -5.46 -31.85 15.38
C PHE A 288 -6.16 -30.52 15.68
N ARG A 289 -5.35 -29.45 15.78
CA ARG A 289 -5.68 -28.11 15.26
C ARG A 289 -4.50 -27.52 14.48
N ARG A 290 -4.81 -26.90 13.34
CA ARG A 290 -3.90 -26.29 12.34
C ARG A 290 -2.72 -25.54 12.97
N SER A 291 -1.58 -26.21 13.02
CA SER A 291 -0.28 -25.62 13.30
C SER A 291 0.33 -25.18 11.96
N LEU A 292 0.16 -23.90 11.61
CA LEU A 292 0.84 -23.27 10.45
C LEU A 292 2.19 -22.61 10.79
N ALA A 293 2.64 -22.73 12.04
CA ALA A 293 4.05 -22.65 12.38
C ALA A 293 4.33 -23.84 13.28
N GLY A 294 5.21 -24.74 12.86
CA GLY A 294 5.54 -25.92 13.64
C GLY A 294 5.90 -25.50 15.07
N ALA A 295 5.30 -26.16 16.06
CA ALA A 295 5.69 -26.06 17.45
C ALA A 295 7.22 -26.17 17.54
N THR A 296 7.88 -25.04 17.69
CA THR A 296 9.26 -25.02 18.19
C THR A 296 9.11 -25.23 19.68
N GLU A 297 9.59 -26.37 20.17
CA GLU A 297 9.79 -26.62 21.59
C GLU A 297 10.33 -25.35 22.27
N ASP A 298 9.67 -24.89 23.34
CA ASP A 298 10.05 -23.67 24.04
C ASP A 298 11.44 -23.85 24.68
N LYS A 299 12.49 -23.48 23.94
CA LYS A 299 13.88 -23.50 24.42
C LYS A 299 14.09 -22.66 25.69
N CYS A 300 13.20 -21.70 25.95
CA CYS A 300 13.25 -20.84 27.12
C CYS A 300 12.73 -21.53 28.40
N SER A 301 11.79 -22.48 28.28
CA SER A 301 11.23 -23.21 29.41
C SER A 301 12.30 -24.06 30.12
N ALA A 302 13.26 -24.59 29.36
CA ALA A 302 14.44 -25.29 29.90
C ALA A 302 15.34 -24.39 30.78
N LYS A 303 15.19 -23.06 30.73
CA LYS A 303 15.95 -22.08 31.51
C LYS A 303 15.11 -21.42 32.62
N GLY A 304 13.90 -21.90 32.89
CA GLY A 304 12.97 -21.27 33.84
C GLY A 304 12.55 -19.85 33.44
N LYS A 305 12.61 -19.52 32.15
CA LYS A 305 12.28 -18.21 31.57
C LYS A 305 11.21 -18.36 30.50
N VAL A 306 10.49 -17.29 30.19
CA VAL A 306 9.48 -17.29 29.13
C VAL A 306 10.03 -16.61 27.88
N ALA A 307 9.58 -17.04 26.70
CA ALA A 307 9.95 -16.36 25.45
C ALA A 307 9.38 -14.93 25.45
N PHE A 308 10.18 -13.95 25.01
CA PHE A 308 9.75 -12.55 24.90
C PHE A 308 8.52 -12.41 23.99
N MET A 309 8.51 -13.15 22.88
CA MET A 309 7.34 -13.28 22.02
C MET A 309 7.37 -14.66 21.35
N SER A 310 6.28 -15.43 21.48
CA SER A 310 6.20 -16.76 20.88
C SER A 310 6.04 -16.69 19.36
N ALA A 311 6.39 -17.76 18.66
CA ALA A 311 6.16 -17.89 17.22
C ALA A 311 4.68 -17.66 16.83
N SER A 312 3.75 -18.11 17.68
CA SER A 312 2.31 -17.88 17.51
C SER A 312 1.95 -16.40 17.68
N ALA A 313 2.51 -15.70 18.66
CA ALA A 313 2.25 -14.27 18.85
C ALA A 313 2.75 -13.40 17.68
N ILE A 314 3.86 -13.79 17.04
CA ILE A 314 4.37 -13.13 15.82
C ILE A 314 3.40 -13.33 14.64
N HIS A 315 2.82 -14.52 14.53
CA HIS A 315 1.79 -14.80 13.54
C HIS A 315 0.54 -13.93 13.76
N GLU A 316 0.07 -13.84 15.00
CA GLU A 316 -1.07 -12.98 15.35
C GLU A 316 -0.79 -11.50 15.10
N LEU A 317 0.44 -11.03 15.38
CA LEU A 317 0.86 -9.67 15.04
C LEU A 317 0.82 -9.44 13.52
N HIS A 318 1.21 -10.42 12.71
CA HIS A 318 1.13 -10.33 11.26
C HIS A 318 -0.33 -10.21 10.77
N ILE A 319 -1.22 -11.04 11.31
CA ILE A 319 -2.66 -10.97 10.99
C ILE A 319 -3.21 -9.59 11.38
N PHE A 320 -2.87 -9.09 12.57
CA PHE A 320 -3.30 -7.77 13.03
C PHE A 320 -2.84 -6.65 12.09
N ILE A 321 -1.58 -6.65 11.64
CA ILE A 321 -1.06 -5.66 10.68
C ILE A 321 -1.84 -5.71 9.36
N PHE A 322 -2.21 -6.90 8.89
CA PHE A 322 -3.02 -7.05 7.68
C PHE A 322 -4.44 -6.49 7.87
N VAL A 323 -5.12 -6.83 8.97
CA VAL A 323 -6.45 -6.28 9.31
C VAL A 323 -6.38 -4.75 9.42
N LEU A 324 -5.33 -4.22 10.07
CA LEU A 324 -5.09 -2.79 10.17
C LEU A 324 -4.95 -2.14 8.79
N ALA A 325 -4.19 -2.74 7.88
CA ALA A 325 -4.03 -2.21 6.52
C ALA A 325 -5.36 -2.17 5.75
N VAL A 326 -6.15 -3.26 5.80
CA VAL A 326 -7.45 -3.33 5.13
C VAL A 326 -8.42 -2.29 5.69
N VAL A 327 -8.55 -2.22 7.02
CA VAL A 327 -9.45 -1.27 7.68
C VAL A 327 -9.02 0.17 7.42
N HIS A 328 -7.71 0.47 7.47
CA HIS A 328 -7.18 1.80 7.17
C HIS A 328 -7.50 2.23 5.73
N ILE A 329 -7.29 1.35 4.75
CA ILE A 329 -7.62 1.64 3.34
C ILE A 329 -9.13 1.91 3.18
N LEU A 330 -9.99 1.05 3.73
CA LEU A 330 -11.45 1.24 3.68
C LEU A 330 -11.88 2.55 4.36
N TYR A 331 -11.26 2.87 5.50
CA TYR A 331 -11.53 4.09 6.24
C TYR A 331 -11.13 5.33 5.42
N CYS A 332 -9.94 5.33 4.82
CA CYS A 332 -9.48 6.38 3.92
C CYS A 332 -10.39 6.57 2.68
N ILE A 333 -10.80 5.48 2.03
CA ILE A 333 -11.71 5.52 0.87
C ILE A 333 -13.04 6.16 1.26
N THR A 334 -13.62 5.74 2.39
CA THR A 334 -14.90 6.29 2.85
C THR A 334 -14.78 7.76 3.24
N THR A 335 -13.69 8.17 3.93
CA THR A 335 -13.44 9.58 4.26
C THR A 335 -13.34 10.44 3.00
N TYR A 336 -12.54 10.00 2.02
CA TYR A 336 -12.33 10.73 0.77
C TYR A 336 -13.61 10.82 -0.06
N ALA A 337 -14.37 9.72 -0.17
CA ALA A 337 -15.63 9.69 -0.92
C ALA A 337 -16.69 10.63 -0.33
N LEU A 338 -16.86 10.63 1.00
CA LEU A 338 -17.80 11.51 1.69
C LEU A 338 -17.40 12.99 1.56
N GLY A 339 -16.13 13.31 1.76
CA GLY A 339 -15.62 14.67 1.60
C GLY A 339 -15.75 15.18 0.16
N LYS A 340 -15.40 14.35 -0.82
CA LYS A 340 -15.57 14.68 -2.25
C LYS A 340 -17.04 14.88 -2.60
N THR A 341 -17.94 14.06 -2.05
CA THR A 341 -19.39 14.22 -2.26
C THR A 341 -19.90 15.55 -1.71
N LYS A 342 -19.40 16.00 -0.55
CA LYS A 342 -19.70 17.33 -0.02
C LYS A 342 -19.18 18.45 -0.94
N MET A 343 -17.97 18.31 -1.45
CA MET A 343 -17.32 19.29 -2.32
C MET A 343 -17.91 19.35 -3.74
N ARG A 344 -18.66 18.33 -4.19
CA ARG A 344 -19.39 18.38 -5.47
C ARG A 344 -20.36 19.56 -5.56
N ARG A 345 -20.93 20.02 -4.44
CA ARG A 345 -21.78 21.21 -4.39
C ARG A 345 -21.05 22.47 -4.89
N TRP A 346 -19.72 22.51 -4.76
CA TRP A 346 -18.91 23.67 -5.14
C TRP A 346 -18.81 23.81 -6.65
N LYS A 347 -19.03 22.72 -7.41
CA LYS A 347 -19.08 22.77 -8.87
C LYS A 347 -20.24 23.64 -9.36
N VAL A 348 -21.37 23.60 -8.67
CA VAL A 348 -22.52 24.46 -8.98
C VAL A 348 -22.14 25.92 -8.75
N TRP A 349 -21.49 26.23 -7.61
CA TRP A 349 -21.04 27.59 -7.31
C TRP A 349 -19.96 28.09 -8.26
N GLU A 350 -19.01 27.24 -8.67
CA GLU A 350 -17.99 27.59 -9.63
C GLU A 350 -18.60 27.88 -11.02
N ASN A 351 -19.61 27.11 -11.43
CA ASN A 351 -20.32 27.36 -12.69
C ASN A 351 -21.11 28.69 -12.66
N GLU A 352 -21.69 29.07 -11.53
CA GLU A 352 -22.34 30.38 -11.38
C GLU A 352 -21.34 31.54 -11.55
N THR A 353 -20.07 31.37 -11.18
CA THR A 353 -19.06 32.44 -11.39
C THR A 353 -18.73 32.71 -12.86
N LYS A 354 -19.10 31.78 -13.75
CA LYS A 354 -18.88 31.90 -15.20
C LYS A 354 -20.00 32.65 -15.89
N THR A 355 -21.13 32.93 -15.21
CA THR A 355 -22.24 33.67 -15.82
C THR A 355 -21.95 35.17 -15.86
N ILE A 356 -22.54 35.86 -16.83
CA ILE A 356 -22.34 37.29 -17.06
C ILE A 356 -22.92 38.09 -15.89
N GLU A 357 -24.05 37.66 -15.33
CA GLU A 357 -24.70 38.31 -14.19
C GLU A 357 -23.77 38.33 -12.99
N TYR A 358 -23.10 37.21 -12.69
CA TYR A 358 -22.18 37.15 -11.56
C TYR A 358 -20.99 38.11 -11.74
N GLN A 359 -20.44 38.18 -12.95
CA GLN A 359 -19.33 39.07 -13.28
C GLN A 359 -19.74 40.54 -13.13
N TYR A 360 -20.94 40.90 -13.59
CA TYR A 360 -21.51 42.24 -13.44
C TYR A 360 -21.71 42.64 -11.96
N TYR A 361 -22.23 41.72 -11.13
CA TYR A 361 -22.45 42.02 -9.69
C TYR A 361 -21.16 42.13 -8.87
N ASN A 362 -20.06 41.53 -9.31
CA ASN A 362 -18.78 41.46 -8.59
C ASN A 362 -17.65 42.20 -9.33
N ASP A 363 -18.00 43.23 -10.09
CA ASP A 363 -17.05 44.07 -10.82
C ASP A 363 -15.97 44.66 -9.87
N PRO A 364 -14.66 44.48 -10.15
CA PRO A 364 -13.57 45.03 -9.35
C PRO A 364 -13.61 46.56 -9.21
N GLU A 365 -14.24 47.30 -10.13
CA GLU A 365 -14.31 48.77 -10.07
C GLU A 365 -15.37 49.29 -9.09
N ARG A 366 -16.23 48.41 -8.53
CA ARG A 366 -17.34 48.80 -7.66
C ARG A 366 -16.93 48.83 -6.19
N PHE A 367 -16.96 49.99 -5.55
CA PHE A 367 -16.68 50.13 -4.12
C PHE A 367 -17.81 49.60 -3.23
N ARG A 368 -17.46 48.88 -2.16
CA ARG A 368 -18.40 48.37 -1.15
C ARG A 368 -17.75 48.43 0.24
N PHE A 369 -18.53 48.73 1.28
CA PHE A 369 -18.02 48.62 2.65
C PHE A 369 -17.78 47.16 3.03
N ALA A 370 -16.62 46.87 3.63
CA ALA A 370 -16.22 45.51 4.02
C ALA A 370 -17.28 44.83 4.90
N ARG A 371 -17.85 45.58 5.85
CA ARG A 371 -18.88 45.11 6.79
C ARG A 371 -20.23 44.82 6.13
N ASP A 372 -20.58 45.55 5.07
CA ASP A 372 -21.88 45.41 4.39
C ASP A 372 -21.90 44.24 3.39
N THR A 373 -20.72 43.76 3.01
CA THR A 373 -20.60 42.51 2.24
C THR A 373 -21.25 41.34 3.00
N SER A 374 -21.78 40.37 2.27
CA SER A 374 -22.35 39.16 2.87
C SER A 374 -21.31 38.38 3.69
N PHE A 375 -20.03 38.46 3.30
CA PHE A 375 -18.90 37.90 4.03
C PHE A 375 -18.64 38.67 5.33
N GLY A 376 -18.61 40.00 5.24
CA GLY A 376 -18.47 40.90 6.39
C GLY A 376 -19.56 40.72 7.43
N ARG A 377 -20.84 40.75 7.04
CA ARG A 377 -21.96 40.49 7.97
C ARG A 377 -21.87 39.14 8.69
N ARG A 378 -21.27 38.14 8.02
CA ARG A 378 -21.08 36.79 8.59
C ARG A 378 -19.89 36.73 9.56
N HIS A 379 -18.79 37.41 9.28
CA HIS A 379 -17.53 37.23 10.04
C HIS A 379 -17.11 38.43 10.90
N LEU A 380 -17.60 39.64 10.59
CA LEU A 380 -17.27 40.91 11.24
C LEU A 380 -18.43 41.35 12.15
N ASN A 381 -18.50 40.76 13.33
CA ASN A 381 -19.55 41.09 14.31
C ASN A 381 -18.93 41.24 15.71
N PHE A 382 -19.70 41.64 16.72
CA PHE A 382 -19.16 41.90 18.06
C PHE A 382 -18.37 40.72 18.64
N TRP A 383 -18.83 39.49 18.39
CA TRP A 383 -18.19 38.26 18.86
C TRP A 383 -16.80 38.00 18.26
N SER A 384 -16.48 38.56 17.09
CA SER A 384 -15.17 38.35 16.44
C SER A 384 -14.07 39.22 17.05
N LYS A 385 -14.42 40.21 17.89
CA LYS A 385 -13.45 41.11 18.54
C LYS A 385 -12.75 40.48 19.75
N SER A 386 -13.46 39.63 20.50
CA SER A 386 -12.89 38.93 21.66
C SER A 386 -12.35 37.56 21.25
N SER A 387 -11.11 37.25 21.61
CA SER A 387 -10.49 35.94 21.31
C SER A 387 -11.29 34.77 21.90
N PHE A 388 -11.86 34.93 23.10
CA PHE A 388 -12.64 33.88 23.75
C PHE A 388 -13.96 33.61 23.00
N SER A 389 -14.73 34.66 22.72
CA SER A 389 -16.00 34.56 21.98
C SER A 389 -15.81 34.06 20.54
N LEU A 390 -14.71 34.44 19.90
CA LEU A 390 -14.33 33.97 18.57
C LEU A 390 -14.22 32.44 18.52
N TRP A 391 -13.47 31.85 19.46
CA TRP A 391 -13.29 30.39 19.50
C TRP A 391 -14.59 29.64 19.80
N ILE A 392 -15.42 30.14 20.71
CA ILE A 392 -16.73 29.53 21.04
C ILE A 392 -17.66 29.53 19.82
N VAL A 393 -17.83 30.68 19.16
CA VAL A 393 -18.72 30.77 18.00
C VAL A 393 -18.18 29.96 16.82
N CYS A 394 -16.86 29.98 16.59
CA CYS A 394 -16.22 29.15 15.57
C CYS A 394 -16.37 27.65 15.86
N PHE A 395 -16.34 27.24 17.14
CA PHE A 395 -16.57 25.85 17.54
C PHE A 395 -17.97 25.38 17.14
N PHE A 396 -19.02 26.15 17.46
CA PHE A 396 -20.38 25.76 17.08
C PHE A 396 -20.63 25.90 15.57
N ARG A 397 -20.02 26.89 14.93
CA ARG A 397 -20.13 27.08 13.47
C ARG A 397 -19.62 25.90 12.68
N GLN A 398 -18.60 25.19 13.17
CA GLN A 398 -18.08 24.01 12.46
C GLN A 398 -19.17 22.94 12.24
N PHE A 399 -20.24 22.89 13.03
CA PHE A 399 -21.32 21.90 12.87
C PHE A 399 -22.52 22.44 12.07
N PHE A 400 -23.04 23.61 12.46
CA PHE A 400 -24.33 24.11 11.96
C PHE A 400 -24.22 25.09 10.79
N GLY A 401 -23.00 25.39 10.35
CA GLY A 401 -22.76 26.35 9.29
C GLY A 401 -21.31 26.37 8.84
N SER A 402 -20.65 25.22 8.80
CA SER A 402 -19.21 25.11 8.50
C SER A 402 -18.83 25.81 7.20
N PHE A 403 -19.74 25.79 6.23
CA PHE A 403 -19.45 26.23 4.89
C PHE A 403 -20.66 26.92 4.26
N ASN A 404 -20.48 28.16 3.81
CA ASN A 404 -21.47 28.86 3.00
C ASN A 404 -20.90 29.27 1.63
N LYS A 405 -21.77 29.46 0.63
CA LYS A 405 -21.39 29.88 -0.74
C LYS A 405 -20.55 31.15 -0.73
N VAL A 406 -20.83 32.07 0.19
CA VAL A 406 -20.10 33.34 0.36
C VAL A 406 -18.64 33.11 0.74
N ASP A 407 -18.37 32.16 1.63
CA ASP A 407 -17.02 31.85 2.13
C ASP A 407 -16.17 31.26 0.99
N TYR A 408 -16.77 30.38 0.17
CA TYR A 408 -16.14 29.84 -1.04
C TYR A 408 -15.71 30.92 -2.02
N LEU A 409 -16.66 31.78 -2.41
CA LEU A 409 -16.46 32.77 -3.46
C LEU A 409 -15.43 33.83 -3.04
N THR A 410 -15.48 34.24 -1.77
CA THR A 410 -14.54 35.21 -1.21
C THR A 410 -13.13 34.65 -1.18
N LEU A 411 -12.95 33.43 -0.69
CA LEU A 411 -11.64 32.78 -0.62
C LEU A 411 -11.09 32.46 -2.02
N ARG A 412 -11.94 31.98 -2.93
CA ARG A 412 -11.59 31.81 -4.36
C ARG A 412 -11.04 33.11 -4.95
N HIS A 413 -11.76 34.22 -4.77
CA HIS A 413 -11.34 35.51 -5.30
C HIS A 413 -10.00 35.95 -4.68
N GLY A 414 -9.85 35.82 -3.36
CA GLY A 414 -8.59 36.10 -2.66
C GLY A 414 -7.41 35.30 -3.21
N PHE A 415 -7.60 33.99 -3.42
CA PHE A 415 -6.56 33.13 -4.00
C PHE A 415 -6.16 33.53 -5.42
N ILE A 416 -7.14 33.73 -6.30
CA ILE A 416 -6.90 34.07 -7.70
C ILE A 416 -6.19 35.41 -7.81
N THR A 417 -6.63 36.43 -7.08
CA THR A 417 -6.01 37.75 -7.14
C THR A 417 -4.61 37.78 -6.53
N ALA A 418 -4.33 36.95 -5.52
CA ALA A 418 -3.01 36.89 -4.89
C ALA A 418 -1.97 36.09 -5.71
N HIS A 419 -2.40 35.05 -6.43
CA HIS A 419 -1.47 34.11 -7.07
C HIS A 419 -1.51 34.08 -8.61
N LEU A 420 -2.52 34.68 -9.24
CA LEU A 420 -2.69 34.65 -10.69
C LEU A 420 -2.68 36.05 -11.31
N ALA A 421 -2.27 36.11 -12.58
CA ALA A 421 -2.25 37.36 -13.33
C ALA A 421 -3.67 37.92 -13.57
N PRO A 422 -3.82 39.26 -13.64
CA PRO A 422 -5.09 39.90 -13.97
C PRO A 422 -5.68 39.36 -15.28
N GLY A 423 -6.97 39.00 -15.29
CA GLY A 423 -7.66 38.44 -16.46
C GLY A 423 -7.79 36.91 -16.51
N SER A 424 -7.12 36.16 -15.61
CA SER A 424 -7.28 34.69 -15.53
C SER A 424 -8.57 34.24 -14.82
N GLN A 425 -9.32 35.17 -14.20
CA GLN A 425 -10.44 34.86 -13.29
C GLN A 425 -11.57 34.04 -13.93
N THR A 426 -11.79 34.21 -15.23
CA THR A 426 -12.86 33.54 -15.99
C THR A 426 -12.43 32.18 -16.56
N ARG A 427 -11.11 31.96 -16.73
CA ARG A 427 -10.54 30.74 -17.31
C ARG A 427 -10.13 29.71 -16.27
N PHE A 428 -9.81 30.15 -15.05
CA PHE A 428 -9.33 29.28 -13.99
C PHE A 428 -10.48 28.58 -13.25
N ASP A 429 -10.41 27.25 -13.15
CA ASP A 429 -11.38 26.42 -12.43
C ASP A 429 -10.83 26.08 -11.03
N PHE A 430 -11.26 26.84 -10.03
CA PHE A 430 -10.75 26.71 -8.67
C PHE A 430 -11.21 25.41 -8.00
N GLN A 431 -12.43 24.95 -8.32
CA GLN A 431 -12.96 23.68 -7.80
C GLN A 431 -12.08 22.50 -8.24
N LYS A 432 -11.71 22.45 -9.52
CA LYS A 432 -10.85 21.40 -10.07
C LYS A 432 -9.44 21.44 -9.47
N TYR A 433 -8.91 22.63 -9.22
CA TYR A 433 -7.64 22.81 -8.54
C TYR A 433 -7.67 22.27 -7.10
N ILE A 434 -8.71 22.58 -6.32
CA ILE A 434 -8.84 22.07 -4.95
C ILE A 434 -8.96 20.54 -4.95
N ASP A 435 -9.73 19.95 -5.88
CA ASP A 435 -9.88 18.48 -5.96
C ASP A 435 -8.52 17.79 -6.19
N ARG A 436 -7.68 18.33 -7.07
CA ARG A 436 -6.31 17.83 -7.32
C ARG A 436 -5.38 18.02 -6.13
N SER A 437 -5.42 19.21 -5.50
CA SER A 437 -4.61 19.49 -4.32
C SER A 437 -4.98 18.57 -3.16
N LEU A 438 -6.28 18.30 -2.97
CA LEU A 438 -6.75 17.40 -1.93
C LEU A 438 -6.33 15.96 -2.21
N GLU A 439 -6.36 15.52 -3.47
CA GLU A 439 -5.89 14.18 -3.85
C GLU A 439 -4.40 13.99 -3.54
N GLU A 440 -3.56 15.00 -3.82
CA GLU A 440 -2.13 14.96 -3.48
C GLU A 440 -1.89 14.88 -1.96
N ASP A 441 -2.60 15.70 -1.17
CA ASP A 441 -2.50 15.64 0.29
C ASP A 441 -3.00 14.30 0.86
N PHE A 442 -4.09 13.77 0.29
CA PHE A 442 -4.66 12.52 0.76
C PHE A 442 -3.78 11.31 0.43
N LYS A 443 -3.00 11.33 -0.67
CA LYS A 443 -1.97 10.31 -0.94
C LYS A 443 -0.97 10.18 0.22
N VAL A 444 -0.60 11.30 0.85
CA VAL A 444 0.28 11.31 2.03
C VAL A 444 -0.42 10.71 3.26
N VAL A 445 -1.72 10.95 3.42
CA VAL A 445 -2.54 10.41 4.53
C VAL A 445 -2.79 8.91 4.40
N VAL A 446 -2.93 8.39 3.17
CA VAL A 446 -3.07 6.94 2.96
C VAL A 446 -1.76 6.23 3.33
N GLY A 447 -0.60 6.85 3.09
CA GLY A 447 0.69 6.31 3.49
C GLY A 447 0.98 6.44 4.98
N ILE A 448 1.25 5.34 5.68
CA ILE A 448 1.59 5.36 7.11
C ILE A 448 3.06 5.75 7.29
N SER A 449 3.32 6.95 7.81
CA SER A 449 4.69 7.42 8.08
C SER A 449 5.31 6.75 9.33
N PRO A 450 6.65 6.69 9.46
CA PRO A 450 7.31 6.13 10.65
C PRO A 450 6.90 6.80 11.97
N ILE A 451 6.56 8.10 11.94
CA ILE A 451 6.08 8.84 13.11
C ILE A 451 4.73 8.30 13.58
N ILE A 452 3.84 7.97 12.63
CA ILE A 452 2.53 7.40 12.94
C ILE A 452 2.69 5.98 13.52
N TRP A 453 3.64 5.19 13.02
CA TRP A 453 3.99 3.89 13.61
C TRP A 453 4.52 4.01 15.04
N PHE A 454 5.39 4.98 15.31
CA PHE A 454 5.87 5.23 16.67
C PHE A 454 4.71 5.57 17.63
N VAL A 455 3.79 6.41 17.17
CA VAL A 455 2.58 6.74 17.93
C VAL A 455 1.67 5.51 18.13
N ALA A 456 1.53 4.64 17.12
CA ALA A 456 0.78 3.38 17.23
C ALA A 456 1.37 2.46 18.31
N VAL A 457 2.70 2.35 18.37
CA VAL A 457 3.39 1.59 19.42
C VAL A 457 3.08 2.19 20.79
N LEU A 458 3.19 3.51 20.96
CA LEU A 458 2.86 4.19 22.20
C LEU A 458 1.41 3.88 22.65
N PHE A 459 0.46 3.86 21.70
CA PHE A 459 -0.93 3.51 21.99
C PHE A 459 -1.10 2.06 22.42
N LEU A 460 -0.41 1.11 21.78
CA LEU A 460 -0.43 -0.29 22.22
C LEU A 460 0.14 -0.44 23.64
N LEU A 461 1.25 0.25 23.96
CA LEU A 461 1.85 0.21 25.28
C LEU A 461 0.97 0.84 26.37
N SER A 462 0.08 1.77 26.01
CA SER A 462 -0.89 2.36 26.94
C SER A 462 -2.08 1.43 27.28
N ASN A 463 -2.25 0.34 26.53
CA ASN A 463 -3.37 -0.59 26.68
C ASN A 463 -3.06 -1.73 27.68
N THR A 464 -2.44 -1.38 28.81
CA THR A 464 -2.14 -2.30 29.91
C THR A 464 -3.27 -2.32 30.94
N ASN A 465 -3.35 -3.41 31.71
CA ASN A 465 -4.33 -3.53 32.79
C ASN A 465 -4.19 -2.37 33.80
N GLY A 466 -5.30 -1.70 34.13
CA GLY A 466 -5.33 -0.53 35.01
C GLY A 466 -5.21 0.84 34.31
N GLY A 467 -4.81 0.89 33.04
CA GLY A 467 -4.66 2.14 32.29
C GLY A 467 -5.97 2.81 31.86
N TYR A 468 -7.13 2.18 32.09
CA TYR A 468 -8.47 2.62 31.64
C TYR A 468 -8.51 3.09 30.17
N ALA A 469 -7.61 2.56 29.32
CA ALA A 469 -7.38 3.04 27.96
C ALA A 469 -8.65 3.01 27.10
N HIS A 470 -9.50 2.01 27.31
CA HIS A 470 -10.80 1.89 26.64
C HIS A 470 -11.75 3.08 26.87
N TYR A 471 -11.60 3.81 27.98
CA TYR A 471 -12.42 5.00 28.26
C TYR A 471 -11.88 6.26 27.59
N TRP A 472 -10.61 6.62 27.77
CA TRP A 472 -10.10 7.93 27.31
C TRP A 472 -9.57 7.94 25.87
N LEU A 473 -9.07 6.80 25.37
CA LEU A 473 -8.37 6.71 24.08
C LEU A 473 -9.27 7.04 22.86
N PRO A 474 -10.58 6.72 22.84
CA PRO A 474 -11.51 7.19 21.80
C PRO A 474 -11.73 8.71 21.79
N PHE A 475 -11.58 9.40 22.93
CA PHE A 475 -11.83 10.84 23.02
C PHE A 475 -10.66 11.69 22.51
N ILE A 476 -9.43 11.19 22.53
CA ILE A 476 -8.26 11.90 21.99
C ILE A 476 -8.46 12.33 20.53
N PRO A 477 -8.75 11.42 19.57
CA PRO A 477 -8.96 11.81 18.18
C PRO A 477 -10.18 12.73 18.01
N LEU A 478 -11.22 12.57 18.85
CA LEU A 478 -12.39 13.46 18.86
C LEU A 478 -12.00 14.89 19.27
N ILE A 479 -11.22 15.07 20.35
CA ILE A 479 -10.77 16.39 20.80
C ILE A 479 -9.90 17.05 19.72
N ILE A 480 -8.96 16.30 19.15
CA ILE A 480 -8.06 16.82 18.11
C ILE A 480 -8.86 17.28 16.88
N ILE A 481 -9.82 16.48 16.39
CA ILE A 481 -10.57 16.86 15.19
C ILE A 481 -11.45 18.09 15.41
N LEU A 482 -12.01 18.24 16.62
CA LEU A 482 -12.80 19.41 17.01
C LEU A 482 -11.95 20.67 17.12
N LEU A 483 -10.73 20.56 17.65
CA LEU A 483 -9.78 21.67 17.72
C LEU A 483 -9.33 22.09 16.31
N VAL A 484 -9.02 21.13 15.44
CA VAL A 484 -8.64 21.40 14.04
C VAL A 484 -9.78 22.08 13.29
N GLY A 485 -11.02 21.57 13.40
CA GLY A 485 -12.20 22.16 12.76
C GLY A 485 -12.46 23.60 13.24
N THR A 486 -12.38 23.82 14.55
CA THR A 486 -12.52 25.16 15.15
C THR A 486 -11.42 26.11 14.67
N LYS A 487 -10.17 25.65 14.67
CA LYS A 487 -9.02 26.46 14.23
C LYS A 487 -9.16 26.90 12.79
N LEU A 488 -9.60 26.01 11.90
CA LEU A 488 -9.86 26.35 10.50
C LEU A 488 -10.95 27.43 10.35
N GLN A 489 -12.03 27.38 11.15
CA GLN A 489 -13.06 28.44 11.18
C GLN A 489 -12.52 29.78 11.71
N VAL A 490 -11.65 29.73 12.72
CA VAL A 490 -10.97 30.91 13.27
C VAL A 490 -10.09 31.57 12.20
N ILE A 491 -9.39 30.78 11.37
CA ILE A 491 -8.56 31.30 10.28
C ILE A 491 -9.40 32.12 9.30
N ILE A 492 -10.55 31.59 8.83
CA ILE A 492 -11.45 32.31 7.90
C ILE A 492 -11.93 33.63 8.51
N THR A 493 -12.30 33.62 9.79
CA THR A 493 -12.81 34.83 10.46
C THR A 493 -11.70 35.86 10.68
N LYS A 494 -10.48 35.43 11.05
CA LYS A 494 -9.32 36.32 11.18
C LYS A 494 -8.89 36.93 9.83
N MET A 495 -9.01 36.17 8.74
CA MET A 495 -8.80 36.71 7.39
C MET A 495 -9.77 37.85 7.09
N GLY A 496 -11.05 37.72 7.48
CA GLY A 496 -12.02 38.79 7.34
C GLY A 496 -11.69 40.03 8.17
N LEU A 497 -11.29 39.85 9.43
CA LEU A 497 -10.92 40.97 10.32
C LEU A 497 -9.77 41.80 9.74
N ARG A 498 -8.76 41.14 9.15
CA ARG A 498 -7.64 41.86 8.51
C ARG A 498 -8.04 42.69 7.29
N ILE A 499 -9.16 42.39 6.65
CA ILE A 499 -9.70 43.25 5.57
C ILE A 499 -10.17 44.58 6.17
N GLN A 500 -10.87 44.53 7.30
CA GLN A 500 -11.36 45.73 7.98
C GLN A 500 -10.21 46.61 8.48
N ASP A 501 -9.17 46.01 9.05
CA ASP A 501 -8.00 46.75 9.57
C ASP A 501 -7.22 47.52 8.49
N ARG A 502 -7.35 47.12 7.22
CA ARG A 502 -6.64 47.74 6.07
C ARG A 502 -7.47 48.78 5.32
N GLY A 503 -8.74 48.95 5.67
CA GLY A 503 -9.63 49.93 5.08
C GLY A 503 -11.08 49.47 5.06
N ASP A 504 -12.00 50.36 5.47
CA ASP A 504 -13.43 50.06 5.52
C ASP A 504 -14.07 49.90 4.12
N VAL A 505 -13.43 50.39 3.06
CA VAL A 505 -13.92 50.35 1.67
C VAL A 505 -13.10 49.37 0.84
N VAL A 506 -13.76 48.35 0.30
CA VAL A 506 -13.18 47.36 -0.61
C VAL A 506 -13.59 47.68 -2.05
N LYS A 507 -12.65 47.60 -3.00
CA LYS A 507 -12.93 47.59 -4.44
C LYS A 507 -13.38 46.18 -4.88
N GLY A 508 -14.62 46.04 -5.35
CA GLY A 508 -15.20 44.80 -5.83
C GLY A 508 -15.53 43.78 -4.73
N ALA A 509 -15.05 42.55 -4.91
CA ALA A 509 -15.22 41.47 -3.94
C ALA A 509 -14.19 41.58 -2.79
N PRO A 510 -14.54 41.23 -1.54
CA PRO A 510 -13.62 41.28 -0.39
C PRO A 510 -12.34 40.49 -0.65
N LEU A 511 -11.21 41.18 -0.68
CA LEU A 511 -9.90 40.58 -0.98
C LEU A 511 -9.27 39.99 0.27
N VAL A 512 -9.42 38.68 0.45
CA VAL A 512 -8.68 37.92 1.47
C VAL A 512 -7.26 37.65 0.97
N GLN A 513 -6.25 38.06 1.73
CA GLN A 513 -4.86 37.74 1.41
C GLN A 513 -4.40 36.45 2.10
N PRO A 514 -3.67 35.58 1.38
CA PRO A 514 -3.02 34.41 1.96
C PRO A 514 -1.96 34.81 2.99
N ASP A 515 -1.92 34.13 4.14
CA ASP A 515 -0.89 34.34 5.17
C ASP A 515 -0.67 33.09 6.02
N ASP A 516 0.59 32.74 6.23
CA ASP A 516 1.01 31.55 6.96
C ASP A 516 0.91 31.73 8.48
N ASP A 517 0.99 32.96 9.01
CA ASP A 517 0.95 33.26 10.46
C ASP A 517 -0.39 32.87 11.11
N LEU A 518 -1.44 32.73 10.30
CA LEU A 518 -2.75 32.30 10.78
C LEU A 518 -2.78 30.81 11.13
N PHE A 519 -1.87 30.01 10.56
CA PHE A 519 -1.75 28.58 10.81
C PHE A 519 -0.95 28.31 12.09
N TRP A 520 -1.16 27.14 12.71
CA TRP A 520 -0.35 26.76 13.87
C TRP A 520 1.13 26.65 13.47
N PHE A 521 1.99 27.31 14.25
CA PHE A 521 3.44 27.39 14.02
C PHE A 521 3.84 27.96 12.66
N GLY A 522 2.97 28.74 11.99
CA GLY A 522 3.24 29.24 10.65
C GLY A 522 3.27 28.13 9.58
N ARG A 523 2.72 26.94 9.86
CA ARG A 523 2.86 25.75 9.01
C ARG A 523 1.51 25.11 8.68
N PRO A 524 0.97 25.33 7.46
CA PRO A 524 -0.27 24.68 7.01
C PRO A 524 -0.20 23.14 7.03
N ARG A 525 0.99 22.56 6.80
CA ARG A 525 1.22 21.10 6.84
C ARG A 525 0.97 20.47 8.21
N PHE A 526 1.06 21.23 9.30
CA PHE A 526 0.79 20.70 10.63
C PHE A 526 -0.68 20.28 10.80
N LEU A 527 -1.62 20.99 10.17
CA LEU A 527 -3.02 20.59 10.16
C LEU A 527 -3.24 19.25 9.44
N LEU A 528 -2.52 19.01 8.33
CA LEU A 528 -2.57 17.74 7.61
C LEU A 528 -2.06 16.59 8.50
N PHE A 529 -0.98 16.82 9.25
CA PHE A 529 -0.44 15.84 10.19
C PHE A 529 -1.46 15.47 11.28
N LEU A 530 -2.18 16.45 11.85
CA LEU A 530 -3.21 16.19 12.85
C LEU A 530 -4.40 15.42 12.27
N ILE A 531 -4.84 15.75 11.05
CA ILE A 531 -5.90 14.99 10.35
C ILE A 531 -5.45 13.55 10.11
N HIS A 532 -4.20 13.36 9.64
CA HIS A 532 -3.63 12.04 9.44
C HIS A 532 -3.60 11.23 10.75
N LEU A 533 -3.13 11.85 11.85
CA LEU A 533 -3.11 11.23 13.17
C LEU A 533 -4.50 10.77 13.62
N VAL A 534 -5.53 11.61 13.46
CA VAL A 534 -6.92 11.29 13.82
C VAL A 534 -7.46 10.12 12.98
N LEU A 535 -7.28 10.18 11.65
CA LEU A 535 -7.78 9.16 10.74
C LEU A 535 -7.13 7.81 11.01
N PHE A 536 -5.80 7.78 11.16
CA PHE A 536 -5.08 6.57 11.51
C PHE A 536 -5.51 6.04 12.88
N GLN A 537 -5.64 6.90 13.89
CA GLN A 537 -6.03 6.48 15.23
C GLN A 537 -7.41 5.82 15.25
N ASN A 538 -8.36 6.39 14.52
CA ASN A 538 -9.70 5.83 14.47
C ASN A 538 -9.75 4.51 13.67
N ALA A 539 -9.04 4.43 12.55
CA ALA A 539 -8.88 3.19 11.80
C ALA A 539 -8.19 2.09 12.64
N PHE A 540 -7.15 2.45 13.38
CA PHE A 540 -6.44 1.56 14.30
C PHE A 540 -7.37 1.02 15.38
N GLN A 541 -8.22 1.87 15.96
CA GLN A 541 -9.16 1.44 16.97
C GLN A 541 -10.20 0.45 16.42
N LEU A 542 -10.71 0.71 15.23
CA LEU A 542 -11.66 -0.19 14.56
C LEU A 542 -10.99 -1.51 14.17
N ALA A 543 -9.76 -1.46 13.64
CA ALA A 543 -8.99 -2.64 13.28
C ALA A 543 -8.70 -3.52 14.50
N PHE A 544 -8.28 -2.90 15.61
CA PHE A 544 -8.04 -3.61 16.86
C PHE A 544 -9.31 -4.28 17.37
N PHE A 545 -10.46 -3.60 17.30
CA PHE A 545 -11.75 -4.18 17.68
C PHE A 545 -12.15 -5.36 16.78
N ILE A 546 -12.00 -5.25 15.46
CA ILE A 546 -12.33 -6.32 14.51
C ILE A 546 -11.42 -7.54 14.75
N TRP A 547 -10.11 -7.32 14.84
CA TRP A 547 -9.15 -8.39 15.08
C TRP A 547 -9.38 -9.06 16.45
N SER A 548 -9.55 -8.29 17.53
CA SER A 548 -9.76 -8.88 18.87
C SER A 548 -11.06 -9.67 18.94
N THR A 549 -12.11 -9.21 18.26
CA THR A 549 -13.40 -9.90 18.21
C THR A 549 -13.30 -11.21 17.40
N TYR A 550 -12.56 -11.18 16.28
CA TYR A 550 -12.36 -12.35 15.43
C TYR A 550 -11.58 -13.45 16.12
N GLU A 551 -10.49 -13.11 16.82
CA GLU A 551 -9.59 -14.10 17.43
C GLU A 551 -10.09 -14.58 18.80
N PHE A 552 -10.53 -13.65 19.67
CA PHE A 552 -10.83 -13.96 21.08
C PHE A 552 -12.33 -13.97 21.41
N THR A 553 -13.22 -13.65 20.46
CA THR A 553 -14.68 -13.55 20.66
C THR A 553 -15.11 -12.38 21.58
N ILE A 554 -16.36 -11.94 21.47
CA ILE A 554 -16.94 -10.80 22.23
C ILE A 554 -16.95 -11.02 23.75
N LYS A 555 -16.91 -12.27 24.23
CA LYS A 555 -16.89 -12.62 25.66
C LYS A 555 -15.48 -12.58 26.29
N SER A 556 -14.48 -12.06 25.58
CA SER A 556 -13.09 -11.97 26.08
C SER A 556 -12.86 -10.76 26.98
N CYS A 557 -11.79 -10.80 27.78
CA CYS A 557 -11.39 -9.72 28.66
C CYS A 557 -11.09 -8.39 27.93
N PHE A 558 -10.77 -8.42 26.62
CA PHE A 558 -10.66 -7.20 25.80
C PHE A 558 -11.99 -6.43 25.68
N HIS A 559 -13.11 -7.08 25.99
CA HIS A 559 -14.48 -6.59 25.84
C HIS A 559 -15.21 -6.54 27.20
N LYS A 560 -14.57 -6.00 28.25
CA LYS A 560 -15.11 -5.95 29.64
C LYS A 560 -16.54 -5.40 29.76
N SER A 561 -16.92 -4.42 28.93
CA SER A 561 -18.24 -3.78 28.98
C SER A 561 -18.79 -3.52 27.59
N THR A 562 -20.00 -4.04 27.33
CA THR A 562 -20.76 -3.76 26.10
C THR A 562 -21.00 -2.27 25.91
N ALA A 563 -21.20 -1.51 26.99
CA ALA A 563 -21.40 -0.07 26.93
C ALA A 563 -20.13 0.66 26.42
N ALA A 564 -18.94 0.21 26.84
CA ALA A 564 -17.68 0.79 26.36
C ALA A 564 -17.44 0.48 24.87
N ILE A 565 -17.87 -0.69 24.39
CA ILE A 565 -17.80 -1.06 22.97
C ILE A 565 -18.73 -0.18 22.14
N ILE A 566 -20.00 -0.05 22.56
CA ILE A 566 -20.98 0.80 21.88
C ILE A 566 -20.48 2.25 21.83
N LEU A 567 -19.97 2.76 22.95
CA LEU A 567 -19.41 4.11 23.03
C LEU A 567 -18.25 4.31 22.05
N ARG A 568 -17.29 3.37 22.01
CA ARG A 568 -16.13 3.42 21.12
C ARG A 568 -16.54 3.42 19.65
N ILE A 569 -17.43 2.51 19.24
CA ILE A 569 -17.91 2.43 17.86
C ILE A 569 -18.67 3.71 17.50
N SER A 570 -19.55 4.19 18.39
CA SER A 570 -20.33 5.41 18.17
C SER A 570 -19.44 6.64 18.01
N ILE A 571 -18.45 6.81 18.88
CA ILE A 571 -17.45 7.88 18.77
C ILE A 571 -16.66 7.75 17.46
N GLY A 572 -16.25 6.53 17.09
CA GLY A 572 -15.54 6.30 15.84
C GLY A 572 -16.35 6.68 14.59
N VAL A 573 -17.65 6.42 14.58
CA VAL A 573 -18.56 6.87 13.52
C VAL A 573 -18.70 8.40 13.51
N ILE A 574 -18.86 9.02 14.68
CA ILE A 574 -18.93 10.49 14.80
C ILE A 574 -17.65 11.12 14.26
N ILE A 575 -16.47 10.63 14.65
CA ILE A 575 -15.19 11.11 14.15
C ILE A 575 -15.11 10.97 12.63
N GLN A 576 -15.58 9.86 12.06
CA GLN A 576 -15.57 9.66 10.62
C GLN A 576 -16.43 10.69 9.88
N VAL A 577 -17.64 10.95 10.39
CA VAL A 577 -18.54 11.96 9.82
C VAL A 577 -17.95 13.37 9.96
N LEU A 578 -17.43 13.73 11.14
CA LEU A 578 -16.81 15.03 11.37
C LEU A 578 -15.59 15.25 10.49
N CYS A 579 -14.67 14.28 10.44
CA CYS A 579 -13.47 14.40 9.64
C CYS A 579 -13.81 14.52 8.15
N SER A 580 -14.68 13.66 7.62
CA SER A 580 -15.01 13.62 6.19
C SER A 580 -15.91 14.75 5.72
N TYR A 581 -16.95 15.10 6.47
CA TYR A 581 -18.00 16.03 6.02
C TYR A 581 -17.73 17.48 6.44
N VAL A 582 -17.02 17.69 7.55
CA VAL A 582 -16.75 19.01 8.14
C VAL A 582 -15.30 19.41 7.94
N THR A 583 -14.35 18.66 8.49
CA THR A 583 -12.96 19.09 8.58
C THR A 583 -12.23 19.00 7.25
N LEU A 584 -12.43 17.93 6.47
CA LEU A 584 -11.72 17.73 5.21
C LEU A 584 -12.06 18.81 4.16
N PRO A 585 -13.35 19.15 3.89
CA PRO A 585 -13.67 20.23 2.96
C PRO A 585 -13.14 21.58 3.44
N LEU A 586 -13.23 21.85 4.74
CA LEU A 586 -12.74 23.09 5.33
C LEU A 586 -11.22 23.23 5.21
N TYR A 587 -10.50 22.14 5.50
CA TYR A 587 -9.06 22.01 5.28
C TYR A 587 -8.70 22.26 3.81
N ALA A 588 -9.40 21.61 2.88
CA ALA A 588 -9.11 21.69 1.45
C ALA A 588 -9.19 23.12 0.90
N LEU A 589 -10.11 23.95 1.43
CA LEU A 589 -10.25 25.35 1.03
C LEU A 589 -9.26 26.27 1.74
N VAL A 590 -9.18 26.19 3.07
CA VAL A 590 -8.38 27.14 3.88
C VAL A 590 -6.89 26.96 3.61
N THR A 591 -6.42 25.74 3.37
CA THR A 591 -4.99 25.49 3.11
C THR A 591 -4.48 26.01 1.78
N GLN A 592 -5.38 26.42 0.87
CA GLN A 592 -4.99 27.14 -0.35
C GLN A 592 -4.67 28.61 -0.08
N MET A 593 -5.05 29.12 1.10
CA MET A 593 -4.78 30.49 1.53
C MET A 593 -3.43 30.61 2.28
N GLY A 594 -2.50 29.69 2.04
CA GLY A 594 -1.10 29.86 2.45
C GLY A 594 -0.36 30.78 1.50
N SER A 595 0.77 31.34 1.93
CA SER A 595 1.57 32.30 1.15
C SER A 595 2.17 31.72 -0.14
N THR A 596 2.25 30.39 -0.21
CA THR A 596 2.89 29.66 -1.32
C THR A 596 1.87 28.92 -2.17
N MET A 597 2.00 29.07 -3.49
CA MET A 597 1.21 28.32 -4.45
C MET A 597 1.66 26.87 -4.54
N ARG A 598 0.71 25.94 -4.57
CA ARG A 598 1.02 24.51 -4.73
C ARG A 598 1.34 24.16 -6.19
N PRO A 599 2.26 23.22 -6.44
CA PRO A 599 2.63 22.81 -7.79
C PRO A 599 1.49 22.16 -8.59
N THR A 600 0.41 21.72 -7.91
CA THR A 600 -0.80 21.14 -8.50
C THR A 600 -1.62 22.07 -9.39
N ILE A 601 -1.27 23.37 -9.44
CA ILE A 601 -1.85 24.26 -10.44
C ILE A 601 -1.49 23.85 -11.87
N PHE A 602 -0.27 23.37 -12.09
CA PHE A 602 0.18 22.95 -13.40
C PHE A 602 -0.36 21.55 -13.72
N HIS A 603 -0.72 21.31 -14.98
CA HIS A 603 -1.06 19.96 -15.41
C HIS A 603 0.14 19.03 -15.17
N GLU A 604 -0.09 17.79 -14.71
CA GLU A 604 0.97 16.85 -14.29
C GLU A 604 2.13 16.74 -15.28
N ARG A 605 1.85 16.74 -16.60
CA ARG A 605 2.88 16.71 -17.65
C ARG A 605 3.78 17.94 -17.65
N VAL A 606 3.21 19.12 -17.44
CA VAL A 606 3.95 20.39 -17.38
C VAL A 606 4.75 20.45 -16.07
N ALA A 607 4.14 20.09 -14.95
CA ALA A 607 4.82 20.03 -13.66
C ALA A 607 6.01 19.07 -13.70
N ALA A 608 5.84 17.87 -14.25
CA ALA A 608 6.90 16.87 -14.41
C ALA A 608 8.01 17.34 -15.36
N ALA A 609 7.65 17.99 -16.48
CA ALA A 609 8.64 18.55 -17.42
C ALA A 609 9.48 19.66 -16.77
N VAL A 610 8.84 20.56 -16.02
CA VAL A 610 9.52 21.66 -15.31
C VAL A 610 10.39 21.14 -14.18
N GLN A 611 9.92 20.15 -13.40
CA GLN A 611 10.73 19.51 -12.36
C GLN A 611 11.96 18.79 -12.94
N SER A 612 11.77 18.06 -14.05
CA SER A 612 12.86 17.42 -14.79
C SER A 612 13.88 18.45 -15.27
N TRP A 613 13.40 19.53 -15.88
CA TRP A 613 14.25 20.64 -16.32
C TRP A 613 15.01 21.31 -15.16
N HIS A 614 14.34 21.55 -14.03
CA HIS A 614 14.98 22.11 -12.84
C HIS A 614 16.04 21.16 -12.26
N HIS A 615 15.75 19.85 -12.20
CA HIS A 615 16.72 18.85 -11.75
C HIS A 615 17.94 18.78 -12.68
N GLU A 616 17.73 18.84 -13.99
CA GLU A 616 18.83 18.85 -14.96
C GLU A 616 19.64 20.15 -14.85
N ALA A 617 19.00 21.32 -14.72
CA ALA A 617 19.67 22.59 -14.47
C ALA A 617 20.48 22.60 -13.15
N LYS A 618 19.94 21.98 -12.08
CA LYS A 618 20.63 21.80 -10.80
C LYS A 618 21.83 20.85 -10.92
N LYS A 619 21.73 19.84 -11.79
CA LYS A 619 22.82 18.92 -12.08
C LYS A 619 23.93 19.60 -12.88
N HIS A 620 23.57 20.42 -13.87
CA HIS A 620 24.50 21.23 -14.65
C HIS A 620 25.22 22.28 -13.79
N THR A 621 24.55 22.94 -12.87
CA THR A 621 25.19 23.88 -11.92
C THR A 621 26.13 23.18 -10.93
N LYS A 622 25.77 21.98 -10.45
CA LYS A 622 26.69 21.17 -9.62
C LYS A 622 27.91 20.64 -10.37
N HIS A 623 27.78 20.35 -11.68
CA HIS A 623 28.92 19.97 -12.52
C HIS A 623 29.77 21.18 -12.94
N GLY A 624 29.16 22.36 -13.05
CA GLY A 624 29.85 23.63 -13.35
C GLY A 624 30.82 24.09 -12.26
N HIS A 625 30.71 23.60 -11.03
CA HIS A 625 31.68 23.92 -9.95
C HIS A 625 32.93 23.03 -9.93
N ARG A 626 33.06 22.03 -10.83
CA ARG A 626 34.28 21.20 -10.95
C ARG A 626 35.05 21.39 -12.27
N SER A 627 34.59 22.27 -13.15
CA SER A 627 35.30 22.57 -14.40
C SER A 627 35.47 24.08 -14.54
N ALA A 628 36.64 24.56 -14.13
CA ALA A 628 37.11 25.88 -14.53
C ALA A 628 37.36 25.90 -16.04
N SER A 629 37.05 27.05 -16.66
CA SER A 629 37.46 27.48 -18.00
C SER A 629 36.91 26.71 -19.20
N THR A 630 35.70 27.09 -19.64
CA THR A 630 35.45 27.36 -21.07
C THR A 630 34.14 28.12 -21.21
N THR A 631 34.23 29.40 -21.59
CA THR A 631 33.10 30.23 -22.03
C THR A 631 32.53 29.67 -23.34
N PRO A 632 31.23 29.38 -23.45
CA PRO A 632 30.61 29.15 -24.74
C PRO A 632 30.36 30.50 -25.42
N PHE A 633 30.75 30.58 -26.69
CA PHE A 633 30.51 31.69 -27.60
C PHE A 633 29.06 32.19 -27.53
N SER A 634 28.90 33.46 -27.17
CA SER A 634 27.64 34.21 -27.29
C SER A 634 27.44 34.58 -28.75
N SER A 635 26.53 33.91 -29.46
CA SER A 635 26.01 34.38 -30.73
C SER A 635 24.88 35.39 -30.47
N ARG A 636 25.24 36.66 -30.24
CA ARG A 636 24.33 37.79 -30.38
C ARG A 636 24.74 38.63 -31.58
N PRO A 637 23.80 39.06 -32.45
CA PRO A 637 24.09 40.05 -33.48
C PRO A 637 24.45 41.38 -32.82
N ALA A 638 25.44 42.06 -33.37
CA ALA A 638 25.92 43.35 -32.91
C ALA A 638 24.83 44.44 -33.09
N THR A 639 24.48 45.12 -32.01
CA THR A 639 23.80 46.42 -32.05
C THR A 639 24.89 47.50 -32.01
N PRO A 640 24.88 48.51 -32.90
CA PRO A 640 25.87 49.57 -32.85
C PRO A 640 25.59 50.54 -31.70
N THR A 641 26.67 50.98 -31.06
CA THR A 641 26.71 51.93 -29.95
C THR A 641 26.65 53.38 -30.40
N HIS A 642 25.89 54.15 -29.62
CA HIS A 642 25.98 55.60 -29.35
C HIS A 642 25.60 56.63 -30.43
N GLY A 643 24.65 57.49 -30.04
CA GLY A 643 24.70 58.91 -30.35
C GLY A 643 23.37 59.53 -30.79
N MET A 644 22.92 60.53 -30.00
CA MET A 644 21.91 61.56 -30.31
C MET A 644 20.44 61.27 -29.92
N SER A 645 20.01 61.94 -28.86
CA SER A 645 18.64 62.45 -28.69
C SER A 645 18.32 63.41 -29.85
N PRO A 646 17.08 63.45 -30.40
CA PRO A 646 16.05 64.30 -29.81
C PRO A 646 14.59 63.78 -29.91
N VAL A 647 13.77 64.22 -28.96
CA VAL A 647 12.43 64.81 -29.13
C VAL A 647 11.66 64.43 -30.41
N HIS A 648 10.55 63.69 -30.28
CA HIS A 648 9.19 64.13 -30.66
C HIS A 648 8.13 63.01 -30.58
N LEU A 649 7.04 63.36 -29.88
CA LEU A 649 5.62 63.14 -30.23
C LEU A 649 5.00 61.74 -30.32
N LEU A 650 3.91 61.66 -29.53
CA LEU A 650 2.69 60.83 -29.59
C LEU A 650 2.71 59.47 -28.87
#